data_AF-A0AA45MI14-F1
#
_entry.id   AF-A0AA45MI14-F1
#
_cell.length_a   1.000
_cell.length_b   1.000
_cell.length_c   1.000
_cell.angle_alpha   90.00
_cell.angle_beta   90.00
_cell.angle_gamma   90.00
#
_symmetry.space_group_name_H-M   'P 1'
#
loop_
_entity.id
_entity.type
_entity.pdbx_description
1 polymer ?
#
loop_
_entity_poly.entity_id
_entity_poly.type
_entity_poly.pdbx_seq_one_letter_code
_entity_poly.pdbx_strand_id
1 'polypeptide(L)'
;MRDVIPALVRTLELEEVSLHAQIDVNHTAGVEAALDSEIHRIREEEGLAILRMANLADRIPRLEQQRNALMALLHRERAAMARMSGLLLAVREHEPAVSDVPRLKQELDGLRRHARQTAVSLHFNRASPTRALHEREITHTNEKIEAMQSELAHARAAPAKRDNSEQLAAARLHQARIHDFEQRLREVETQLMQTRHSSTVNAAHLWEVGDGIADLEVLLPPLQEVMKRNAAVLEETSTRARKSRMELGGESQALLSRLLGHMPGFQTGVATAWSPPALRIWADGLERKVGAFGVDALAASSVLAIGMQALSIASGEDPVEADAILCEMRACSLSDLISAQGGPGAALTGMPGLSEKSRVMLGLLASVPRGMQVVSHLFAPGEMVRSKEQLYAARIYLQADDALRRASPEDGAGRRYLENAKRAVRCALQAPSVALGLAAATVDERAAYHGFRNGYQDNAADSHYQKANQHLRMLADWQHDAASSRRPWQARAHSPYHALREALTLATATGLPTPKRRARDELAKAADCLMDYVSARRQQLPPGQRPTDGELALQALAEQVQRTPIGTDLLTLKFDTAALAAIAERQGELRRHFEQGDVTKAKASPHDGFDAAWRALQATEHTLPEAMSLIQRQLLSPHQAASAFRQLTGEAAHWAKQEAAQRNRFHAAVGKANRLLYDGDLDKRVSGQTFHDLFEDMLAHLEWRDKLRFTEQHARGVNLGPLAAAFAVLGLPLGAKMVLSLQISTERVIEFYMGRTGPYIQIGKQKAHLSQAGAGLNGGCIWSLGKKLRMGMGWSADLRVRRESGIEQGVQLRIPRRAKGQDVAIVTQFLDLFEHLTHLATQADASRTDGDWMRELLAHHPNLNVGLIDRAPRKTIGTESNISVAALLRAACFRAGGTAGLKSRQDASSSSGVVAGNMTTTYRDSTGQNKTDVVARLGASVQSTVHEDKRQLGLSTGFFDLSHGREIRAKGRTHFCTVFTFDDEIDPVRTDRAIDFQSFKEFQQEVRDNWDAWVHYGIPKLASQVDENMRYVVAERQLENFLEQADAFTRINKLATMYVDYTLKPEAAPILDALRAEASLGRKAGREDLVQRAERDFDDLMTEPALWEPAILVLREKTRMQVERGIDLFVKVQRNRLAESQRTVGQWVQYEPVERADPGQRPAPARTWPDGAA
;
A
#
# COMPACT_ATOMS: atom_id res chain seq x y z
N MET A 1 14.63 -2.64 41.90
CA MET A 1 14.50 -2.90 40.45
C MET A 1 15.30 -4.12 39.99
N ARG A 2 16.57 -4.29 40.43
CA ARG A 2 17.46 -5.41 40.04
C ARG A 2 16.87 -6.83 40.07
N ASP A 3 16.00 -7.15 41.05
CA ASP A 3 15.39 -8.49 41.15
C ASP A 3 14.04 -8.58 40.43
N VAL A 4 13.36 -7.44 40.23
CA VAL A 4 12.04 -7.37 39.58
C VAL A 4 12.17 -7.50 38.06
N ILE A 5 13.21 -6.91 37.46
CA ILE A 5 13.43 -6.97 36.01
C ILE A 5 13.63 -8.41 35.51
N PRO A 6 14.54 -9.23 36.07
CA PRO A 6 14.69 -10.63 35.66
C PRO A 6 13.41 -11.46 35.89
N ALA A 7 12.68 -11.20 36.98
CA ALA A 7 11.42 -11.88 37.26
C ALA A 7 10.32 -11.53 36.23
N LEU A 8 10.29 -10.27 35.75
CA LEU A 8 9.41 -9.85 34.66
C LEU A 8 9.76 -10.57 33.37
N VAL A 9 11.03 -10.53 32.95
CA VAL A 9 11.49 -11.18 31.70
C VAL A 9 11.13 -12.65 31.70
N ARG A 10 11.45 -13.36 32.80
CA ARG A 10 11.10 -14.78 32.98
C ARG A 10 9.60 -15.04 32.87
N THR A 11 8.79 -14.14 33.44
CA THR A 11 7.32 -14.26 33.39
C THR A 11 6.81 -14.10 31.96
N LEU A 12 7.33 -13.12 31.21
CA LEU A 12 6.98 -12.89 29.80
C LEU A 12 7.42 -14.06 28.90
N GLU A 13 8.59 -14.65 29.14
CA GLU A 13 9.07 -15.85 28.43
C GLU A 13 8.17 -17.06 28.69
N LEU A 14 7.77 -17.29 29.94
CA LEU A 14 6.88 -18.41 30.28
C LEU A 14 5.46 -18.22 29.73
N GLU A 15 4.98 -16.98 29.65
CA GLU A 15 3.71 -16.66 29.00
C GLU A 15 3.78 -16.92 27.49
N GLU A 16 4.91 -16.62 26.85
CA GLU A 16 5.16 -16.96 25.46
C GLU A 16 5.23 -18.47 25.24
N VAL A 17 5.87 -19.24 26.12
CA VAL A 17 5.85 -20.72 26.05
C VAL A 17 4.42 -21.26 26.19
N SER A 18 3.63 -20.70 27.11
CA SER A 18 2.22 -21.07 27.25
C SER A 18 1.39 -20.70 26.02
N LEU A 19 1.75 -19.61 25.33
CA LEU A 19 1.12 -19.19 24.09
C LEU A 19 1.37 -20.19 22.96
N HIS A 20 2.61 -20.65 22.79
CA HIS A 20 2.97 -21.69 21.82
C HIS A 20 2.19 -23.00 22.10
N ALA A 21 2.07 -23.41 23.36
CA ALA A 21 1.25 -24.57 23.71
C ALA A 21 -0.24 -24.37 23.39
N GLN A 22 -0.78 -23.15 23.57
CA GLN A 22 -2.17 -22.83 23.20
C GLN A 22 -2.37 -22.88 21.69
N ILE A 23 -1.37 -22.42 20.93
CA ILE A 23 -1.34 -22.48 19.48
C ILE A 23 -1.36 -23.93 19.00
N ASP A 24 -0.55 -24.80 19.58
CA ASP A 24 -0.53 -26.23 19.24
C ASP A 24 -1.90 -26.90 19.44
N VAL A 25 -2.60 -26.55 20.53
CA VAL A 25 -3.97 -27.01 20.79
C VAL A 25 -4.92 -26.49 19.70
N ASN A 26 -4.89 -25.19 19.41
CA ASN A 26 -5.77 -24.56 18.42
C ASN A 26 -5.52 -25.11 17.01
N HIS A 27 -4.26 -25.35 16.64
CA HIS A 27 -3.90 -25.96 15.36
C HIS A 27 -4.48 -27.37 15.25
N THR A 28 -4.29 -28.22 16.26
CA THR A 28 -4.86 -29.58 16.24
C THR A 28 -6.39 -29.59 16.17
N ALA A 29 -7.06 -28.68 16.89
CA ALA A 29 -8.52 -28.53 16.85
C ALA A 29 -9.01 -28.06 15.46
N GLY A 30 -8.26 -27.15 14.81
CA GLY A 30 -8.57 -26.70 13.46
C GLY A 30 -8.35 -27.78 12.39
N VAL A 31 -7.34 -28.63 12.55
CA VAL A 31 -7.14 -29.81 11.68
C VAL A 31 -8.29 -30.81 11.85
N GLU A 32 -8.75 -31.04 13.09
CA GLU A 32 -9.89 -31.92 13.36
C GLU A 32 -11.17 -31.39 12.70
N ALA A 33 -11.46 -30.09 12.88
CA ALA A 33 -12.62 -29.45 12.25
C ALA A 33 -12.57 -29.46 10.71
N ALA A 34 -11.39 -29.25 10.12
CA ALA A 34 -11.20 -29.34 8.67
C ALA A 34 -11.43 -30.76 8.14
N LEU A 35 -10.93 -31.76 8.87
CA LEU A 35 -11.10 -33.18 8.55
C LEU A 35 -12.59 -33.58 8.63
N ASP A 36 -13.28 -33.19 9.71
CA ASP A 36 -14.71 -33.44 9.88
C ASP A 36 -15.56 -32.78 8.78
N SER A 37 -15.22 -31.54 8.41
CA SER A 37 -15.89 -30.81 7.32
C SER A 37 -15.70 -31.50 5.97
N GLU A 38 -14.49 -31.98 5.69
CA GLU A 38 -14.19 -32.70 4.44
C GLU A 38 -14.90 -34.07 4.41
N ILE A 39 -14.91 -34.81 5.52
CA ILE A 39 -15.70 -36.05 5.66
C ILE A 39 -17.18 -35.74 5.40
N HIS A 40 -17.72 -34.66 5.96
CA HIS A 40 -19.11 -34.27 5.74
C HIS A 40 -19.41 -33.92 4.28
N ARG A 41 -18.54 -33.15 3.62
CA ARG A 41 -18.64 -32.80 2.19
C ARG A 41 -18.63 -34.06 1.32
N ILE A 42 -17.71 -34.98 1.57
CA ILE A 42 -17.59 -36.22 0.82
C ILE A 42 -18.84 -37.10 1.05
N ARG A 43 -19.40 -37.13 2.26
CA ARG A 43 -20.68 -37.81 2.55
C ARG A 43 -21.89 -37.18 1.84
N GLU A 44 -21.92 -35.87 1.67
CA GLU A 44 -22.95 -35.21 0.85
C GLU A 44 -22.83 -35.60 -0.63
N GLU A 45 -21.59 -35.63 -1.16
CA GLU A 45 -21.30 -36.10 -2.52
C GLU A 45 -21.71 -37.58 -2.69
N GLU A 46 -21.42 -38.43 -1.71
CA GLU A 46 -21.87 -39.81 -1.64
C GLU A 46 -23.41 -39.90 -1.70
N GLY A 47 -24.11 -39.11 -0.89
CA GLY A 47 -25.58 -39.04 -0.90
C GLY A 47 -26.16 -38.64 -2.25
N LEU A 48 -25.57 -37.66 -2.92
CA LEU A 48 -25.96 -37.24 -4.27
C LEU A 48 -25.66 -38.33 -5.32
N ALA A 49 -24.55 -39.03 -5.21
CA ALA A 49 -24.19 -40.13 -6.09
C ALA A 49 -25.12 -41.34 -5.91
N ILE A 50 -25.52 -41.66 -4.67
CA ILE A 50 -26.54 -42.67 -4.34
C ILE A 50 -27.88 -42.31 -5.00
N LEU A 51 -28.32 -41.06 -4.90
CA LEU A 51 -29.56 -40.59 -5.55
C LEU A 51 -29.49 -40.69 -7.08
N ARG A 52 -28.35 -40.39 -7.69
CA ARG A 52 -28.14 -40.58 -9.14
C ARG A 52 -28.19 -42.07 -9.52
N MET A 53 -27.58 -42.94 -8.71
CA MET A 53 -27.63 -44.39 -8.92
C MET A 53 -29.04 -44.94 -8.80
N ALA A 54 -29.83 -44.49 -7.82
CA ALA A 54 -31.24 -44.88 -7.67
C ALA A 54 -32.06 -44.49 -8.91
N ASN A 55 -31.88 -43.27 -9.43
CA ASN A 55 -32.55 -42.82 -10.66
C ASN A 55 -32.14 -43.63 -11.90
N LEU A 56 -30.87 -44.02 -12.01
CA LEU A 56 -30.38 -44.88 -13.10
C LEU A 56 -30.94 -46.31 -12.97
N ALA A 57 -31.02 -46.84 -11.74
CA ALA A 57 -31.60 -48.14 -11.44
C ALA A 57 -33.09 -48.22 -11.80
N ASP A 58 -33.84 -47.11 -11.68
CA ASP A 58 -35.24 -47.02 -12.13
C ASP A 58 -35.38 -46.83 -13.64
N ARG A 59 -34.42 -46.14 -14.27
CA ARG A 59 -34.48 -45.80 -15.70
C ARG A 59 -34.12 -46.98 -16.60
N ILE A 60 -33.16 -47.81 -16.20
CA ILE A 60 -32.73 -48.98 -17.00
C ILE A 60 -33.89 -49.97 -17.24
N PRO A 61 -34.66 -50.43 -16.23
CA PRO A 61 -35.79 -51.32 -16.43
C PRO A 61 -36.89 -50.72 -17.31
N ARG A 62 -37.15 -49.41 -17.18
CA ARG A 62 -38.14 -48.70 -18.02
C ARG A 62 -37.71 -48.66 -19.50
N LEU A 63 -36.44 -48.37 -19.76
CA LEU A 63 -35.89 -48.41 -21.13
C LEU A 63 -35.86 -49.84 -21.68
N GLU A 64 -35.58 -50.85 -20.85
CA GLU A 64 -35.68 -52.26 -21.23
C GLU A 64 -37.11 -52.68 -21.58
N GLN A 65 -38.09 -52.24 -20.79
CA GLN A 65 -39.50 -52.46 -21.04
C GLN A 65 -39.95 -51.79 -22.34
N GLN A 66 -39.53 -50.54 -22.58
CA GLN A 66 -39.79 -49.82 -23.83
C GLN A 66 -39.15 -50.52 -25.03
N ARG A 67 -37.89 -50.96 -24.92
CA ARG A 67 -37.21 -51.75 -25.94
C ARG A 67 -37.97 -53.03 -26.26
N ASN A 68 -38.39 -53.77 -25.23
CA ASN A 68 -39.13 -55.03 -25.40
C ASN A 68 -40.51 -54.81 -26.03
N ALA A 69 -41.22 -53.74 -25.65
CA ALA A 69 -42.48 -53.35 -26.25
C ALA A 69 -42.32 -52.95 -27.73
N LEU A 70 -41.30 -52.16 -28.06
CA LEU A 70 -40.97 -51.79 -29.44
C LEU A 70 -40.58 -53.00 -30.28
N MET A 71 -39.79 -53.93 -29.73
CA MET A 71 -39.47 -55.22 -30.36
C MET A 71 -40.71 -56.06 -30.64
N ALA A 72 -41.65 -56.14 -29.69
CA ALA A 72 -42.89 -56.87 -29.87
C ALA A 72 -43.78 -56.24 -30.96
N LEU A 73 -43.87 -54.91 -30.99
CA LEU A 73 -44.58 -54.15 -32.04
C LEU A 73 -43.92 -54.36 -33.41
N LEU A 74 -42.59 -54.27 -33.47
CA LEU A 74 -41.81 -54.52 -34.69
C LEU A 74 -42.02 -55.94 -35.20
N HIS A 75 -42.02 -56.95 -34.33
CA HIS A 75 -42.32 -58.34 -34.70
C HIS A 75 -43.76 -58.50 -35.20
N ARG A 76 -44.73 -57.84 -34.57
CA ARG A 76 -46.14 -57.86 -35.00
C ARG A 76 -46.32 -57.25 -36.38
N GLU A 77 -45.68 -56.11 -36.65
CA GLU A 77 -45.71 -55.45 -37.95
C GLU A 77 -44.98 -56.26 -39.03
N ARG A 78 -43.82 -56.85 -38.71
CA ARG A 78 -43.11 -57.76 -39.63
C ARG A 78 -43.93 -59.01 -39.94
N ALA A 79 -44.65 -59.58 -38.97
CA ALA A 79 -45.55 -60.70 -39.19
C ALA A 79 -46.79 -60.32 -40.01
N ALA A 80 -47.34 -59.11 -39.84
CA ALA A 80 -48.41 -58.58 -40.67
C ALA A 80 -47.94 -58.38 -42.13
N MET A 81 -46.74 -57.83 -42.32
CA MET A 81 -46.10 -57.70 -43.62
C MET A 81 -45.85 -59.07 -44.27
N ALA A 82 -45.36 -60.07 -43.53
CA ALA A 82 -45.14 -61.42 -44.04
C ALA A 82 -46.44 -62.10 -44.52
N ARG A 83 -47.55 -61.92 -43.78
CA ARG A 83 -48.88 -62.41 -44.20
C ARG A 83 -49.39 -61.72 -45.47
N MET A 84 -49.17 -60.40 -45.61
CA MET A 84 -49.47 -59.67 -46.84
C MET A 84 -48.55 -60.03 -48.01
N SER A 85 -47.28 -60.35 -47.75
CA SER A 85 -46.33 -60.79 -48.75
C SER A 85 -46.69 -62.17 -49.31
N GLY A 86 -47.23 -63.07 -48.48
CA GLY A 86 -47.82 -64.35 -48.93
C GLY A 86 -49.05 -64.18 -49.83
N LEU A 87 -49.91 -63.19 -49.56
CA LEU A 87 -51.05 -62.82 -50.42
C LEU A 87 -50.61 -62.19 -51.75
N LEU A 88 -49.59 -61.32 -51.73
CA LEU A 88 -49.02 -60.71 -52.94
C LEU A 88 -48.25 -61.73 -53.82
N LEU A 89 -47.69 -62.79 -53.24
CA LEU A 89 -47.10 -63.92 -53.96
C LEU A 89 -48.16 -64.84 -54.58
N ALA A 90 -49.27 -65.09 -53.89
CA ALA A 90 -50.40 -65.87 -54.41
C ALA A 90 -51.13 -65.18 -55.58
N VAL A 91 -51.16 -63.83 -55.61
CA VAL A 91 -51.68 -63.04 -56.76
C VAL A 91 -50.72 -63.05 -57.96
N ARG A 92 -49.44 -63.37 -57.74
CA ARG A 92 -48.41 -63.43 -58.79
C ARG A 92 -48.37 -64.76 -59.55
N GLU A 93 -48.96 -65.83 -59.00
CA GLU A 93 -48.97 -67.17 -59.62
C GLU A 93 -50.16 -67.41 -60.57
N HIS A 94 -51.09 -66.46 -60.73
CA HIS A 94 -52.28 -66.58 -61.60
C HIS A 94 -52.48 -65.43 -62.62
N GLU A 95 -51.39 -64.80 -63.09
CA GLU A 95 -51.40 -63.91 -64.28
C GLU A 95 -50.50 -64.46 -65.39
N PRO A 96 -51.05 -65.01 -66.51
CA PRO A 96 -50.30 -65.09 -67.75
C PRO A 96 -50.39 -63.74 -68.48
N ALA A 97 -49.25 -63.27 -68.99
CA ALA A 97 -49.09 -62.21 -70.01
C ALA A 97 -48.67 -60.77 -69.60
N VAL A 98 -47.80 -60.55 -68.60
CA VAL A 98 -47.06 -59.26 -68.47
C VAL A 98 -45.53 -59.41 -68.36
N SER A 99 -44.99 -60.64 -68.48
CA SER A 99 -43.53 -60.87 -68.41
C SER A 99 -42.75 -60.58 -69.70
N ASP A 100 -43.40 -60.37 -70.84
CA ASP A 100 -42.69 -60.24 -72.12
C ASP A 100 -42.55 -58.80 -72.63
N VAL A 101 -43.14 -57.79 -71.98
CA VAL A 101 -43.02 -56.38 -72.44
C VAL A 101 -41.57 -55.86 -72.40
N PRO A 102 -40.76 -56.10 -71.36
CA PRO A 102 -39.35 -55.66 -71.35
C PRO A 102 -38.51 -56.41 -72.39
N ARG A 103 -38.79 -57.71 -72.57
CA ARG A 103 -38.09 -58.59 -73.53
C ARG A 103 -38.42 -58.20 -74.98
N LEU A 104 -39.69 -58.04 -75.31
CA LEU A 104 -40.16 -57.56 -76.63
C LEU A 104 -39.64 -56.15 -76.93
N LYS A 105 -39.54 -55.28 -75.93
CA LYS A 105 -38.96 -53.93 -76.08
C LYS A 105 -37.45 -53.98 -76.35
N GLN A 106 -36.73 -54.85 -75.63
CA GLN A 106 -35.29 -55.06 -75.83
C GLN A 106 -34.97 -55.70 -77.20
N GLU A 107 -35.78 -56.67 -77.65
CA GLU A 107 -35.69 -57.29 -78.97
C GLU A 107 -36.05 -56.28 -80.09
N LEU A 108 -37.07 -55.43 -79.89
CA LEU A 108 -37.46 -54.38 -80.85
C LEU A 108 -36.36 -53.32 -81.01
N ASP A 109 -35.73 -52.91 -79.90
CA ASP A 109 -34.60 -51.99 -79.91
C ASP A 109 -33.32 -52.63 -80.49
N GLY A 110 -33.19 -53.96 -80.43
CA GLY A 110 -32.17 -54.73 -81.14
C GLY A 110 -32.38 -54.70 -82.67
N LEU A 111 -33.58 -55.02 -83.13
CA LEU A 111 -33.94 -55.02 -84.56
C LEU A 111 -33.85 -53.64 -85.19
N ARG A 112 -34.27 -52.58 -84.48
CA ARG A 112 -34.13 -51.18 -84.94
C ARG A 112 -32.68 -50.74 -85.08
N ARG A 113 -31.79 -51.19 -84.19
CA ARG A 113 -30.35 -50.91 -84.29
C ARG A 113 -29.73 -51.64 -85.48
N HIS A 114 -30.10 -52.90 -85.69
CA HIS A 114 -29.65 -53.68 -86.83
C HIS A 114 -30.08 -53.04 -88.16
N ALA A 115 -31.37 -52.68 -88.32
CA ALA A 115 -31.86 -52.01 -89.52
C ALA A 115 -31.15 -50.67 -89.81
N ARG A 116 -30.82 -49.88 -88.78
CA ARG A 116 -30.05 -48.63 -88.94
C ARG A 116 -28.60 -48.87 -89.35
N GLN A 117 -27.94 -49.89 -88.80
CA GLN A 117 -26.57 -50.25 -89.18
C GLN A 117 -26.52 -50.73 -90.64
N THR A 118 -27.44 -51.60 -91.05
CA THR A 118 -27.54 -52.11 -92.43
C THR A 118 -27.87 -51.00 -93.44
N ALA A 119 -28.71 -50.02 -93.05
CA ALA A 119 -29.01 -48.84 -93.88
C ALA A 119 -27.81 -47.88 -94.03
N VAL A 120 -27.00 -47.70 -92.98
CA VAL A 120 -25.76 -46.90 -93.04
C VAL A 120 -24.71 -47.59 -93.93
N SER A 121 -24.56 -48.91 -93.85
CA SER A 121 -23.68 -49.69 -94.73
C SER A 121 -24.07 -49.61 -96.22
N LEU A 122 -25.38 -49.53 -96.51
CA LEU A 122 -25.93 -49.30 -97.85
C LEU A 122 -25.63 -47.89 -98.40
N HIS A 123 -25.47 -46.89 -97.52
CA HIS A 123 -25.20 -45.50 -97.93
C HIS A 123 -23.73 -45.24 -98.32
N PHE A 124 -22.78 -46.02 -97.76
CA PHE A 124 -21.34 -45.87 -98.00
C PHE A 124 -20.78 -46.74 -99.14
N ASN A 125 -21.50 -47.76 -99.62
CA ASN A 125 -21.07 -48.65 -100.72
C ASN A 125 -21.89 -48.44 -102.00
N ARG A 126 -21.57 -47.39 -102.77
CA ARG A 126 -22.34 -47.01 -103.98
C ARG A 126 -22.09 -47.87 -105.24
N ALA A 127 -21.15 -48.82 -105.23
CA ALA A 127 -20.79 -49.59 -106.43
C ALA A 127 -20.43 -51.08 -106.18
N SER A 128 -21.15 -51.77 -105.29
CA SER A 128 -20.92 -53.22 -105.01
C SER A 128 -22.10 -54.10 -105.48
N PRO A 129 -21.86 -55.31 -106.03
CA PRO A 129 -22.90 -56.25 -106.49
C PRO A 129 -23.77 -56.84 -105.36
N THR A 130 -23.52 -56.54 -104.08
CA THR A 130 -24.29 -57.02 -102.92
C THR A 130 -25.46 -56.13 -102.49
N ARG A 131 -25.76 -55.05 -103.23
CA ARG A 131 -26.83 -54.08 -102.91
C ARG A 131 -28.24 -54.67 -102.89
N ALA A 132 -28.56 -55.54 -103.85
CA ALA A 132 -29.88 -56.18 -103.96
C ALA A 132 -30.18 -57.14 -102.80
N LEU A 133 -29.16 -57.70 -102.15
CA LEU A 133 -29.31 -58.53 -100.95
C LEU A 133 -29.60 -57.68 -99.71
N HIS A 134 -28.91 -56.55 -99.53
CA HIS A 134 -29.13 -55.67 -98.38
C HIS A 134 -30.48 -54.93 -98.45
N GLU A 135 -30.98 -54.59 -99.65
CA GLU A 135 -32.33 -54.00 -99.81
C GLU A 135 -33.44 -54.98 -99.41
N ARG A 136 -33.28 -56.29 -99.71
CA ARG A 136 -34.20 -57.36 -99.27
C ARG A 136 -34.13 -57.61 -97.76
N GLU A 137 -32.94 -57.53 -97.18
CA GLU A 137 -32.75 -57.71 -95.74
C GLU A 137 -33.38 -56.56 -94.94
N ILE A 138 -33.28 -55.32 -95.43
CA ILE A 138 -33.96 -54.16 -94.82
C ILE A 138 -35.48 -54.28 -94.90
N THR A 139 -36.03 -54.72 -96.03
CA THR A 139 -37.49 -54.93 -96.16
C THR A 139 -37.98 -56.00 -95.20
N HIS A 140 -37.28 -57.14 -95.11
CA HIS A 140 -37.62 -58.21 -94.17
C HIS A 140 -37.49 -57.77 -92.70
N THR A 141 -36.46 -56.99 -92.37
CA THR A 141 -36.26 -56.49 -91.00
C THR A 141 -37.32 -55.45 -90.62
N ASN A 142 -37.76 -54.61 -91.56
CA ASN A 142 -38.83 -53.63 -91.33
C ASN A 142 -40.20 -54.29 -91.15
N GLU A 143 -40.51 -55.34 -91.91
CA GLU A 143 -41.72 -56.15 -91.73
C GLU A 143 -41.77 -56.81 -90.34
N LYS A 144 -40.63 -57.33 -89.86
CA LYS A 144 -40.49 -57.84 -88.48
C LYS A 144 -40.68 -56.76 -87.42
N ILE A 145 -40.16 -55.56 -87.67
CA ILE A 145 -40.32 -54.41 -86.77
C ILE A 145 -41.80 -53.99 -86.69
N GLU A 146 -42.55 -54.00 -87.79
CA GLU A 146 -44.00 -53.71 -87.79
C GLU A 146 -44.80 -54.81 -87.08
N ALA A 147 -44.49 -56.09 -87.33
CA ALA A 147 -45.15 -57.21 -86.67
C ALA A 147 -44.96 -57.17 -85.13
N MET A 148 -43.73 -56.95 -84.66
CA MET A 148 -43.44 -56.82 -83.23
C MET A 148 -43.99 -55.52 -82.60
N GLN A 149 -44.10 -54.43 -83.38
CA GLN A 149 -44.78 -53.22 -82.89
C GLN A 149 -46.27 -53.47 -82.67
N SER A 150 -46.90 -54.26 -83.55
CA SER A 150 -48.30 -54.66 -83.40
C SER A 150 -48.50 -55.58 -82.19
N GLU A 151 -47.59 -56.53 -81.93
CA GLU A 151 -47.59 -57.36 -80.71
C GLU A 151 -47.37 -56.54 -79.44
N LEU A 152 -46.44 -55.57 -79.45
CA LEU A 152 -46.19 -54.69 -78.30
C LEU A 152 -47.39 -53.76 -78.03
N ALA A 153 -48.10 -53.34 -79.07
CA ALA A 153 -49.32 -52.55 -78.96
C ALA A 153 -50.48 -53.39 -78.39
N HIS A 154 -50.62 -54.65 -78.79
CA HIS A 154 -51.61 -55.58 -78.24
C HIS A 154 -51.30 -55.95 -76.77
N ALA A 155 -50.02 -56.16 -76.43
CA ALA A 155 -49.59 -56.44 -75.05
C ALA A 155 -49.78 -55.23 -74.11
N ARG A 156 -49.77 -53.99 -74.64
CA ARG A 156 -50.04 -52.76 -73.85
C ARG A 156 -51.52 -52.43 -73.70
N ALA A 157 -52.38 -52.99 -74.54
CA ALA A 157 -53.82 -52.70 -74.56
C ALA A 157 -54.66 -53.68 -73.70
N ALA A 158 -54.05 -54.66 -73.04
CA ALA A 158 -54.74 -55.55 -72.12
C ALA A 158 -55.21 -54.80 -70.85
N PRO A 159 -56.51 -54.84 -70.48
CA PRO A 159 -57.03 -54.11 -69.32
C PRO A 159 -56.58 -54.78 -68.01
N ALA A 160 -55.70 -54.13 -67.27
CA ALA A 160 -55.38 -54.47 -65.88
C ALA A 160 -56.61 -54.21 -65.00
N LYS A 161 -57.13 -55.26 -64.36
CA LYS A 161 -58.25 -55.18 -63.40
C LYS A 161 -57.84 -54.35 -62.17
N ARG A 162 -58.81 -53.60 -61.64
CA ARG A 162 -58.67 -52.47 -60.71
C ARG A 162 -58.45 -52.82 -59.22
N ASP A 163 -58.12 -54.06 -58.85
CA ASP A 163 -58.10 -54.50 -57.43
C ASP A 163 -56.74 -54.50 -56.71
N ASN A 164 -55.63 -54.09 -57.35
CA ASN A 164 -54.27 -54.23 -56.76
C ASN A 164 -53.64 -52.95 -56.14
N SER A 165 -54.30 -51.78 -56.18
CA SER A 165 -53.70 -50.52 -55.68
C SER A 165 -53.79 -50.33 -54.15
N GLU A 166 -54.84 -50.81 -53.50
CA GLU A 166 -55.02 -50.66 -52.04
C GLU A 166 -54.06 -51.56 -51.25
N GLN A 167 -53.82 -52.78 -51.72
CA GLN A 167 -52.90 -53.73 -51.08
C GLN A 167 -51.44 -53.26 -51.13
N LEU A 168 -51.04 -52.58 -52.21
CA LEU A 168 -49.70 -52.01 -52.37
C LEU A 168 -49.49 -50.76 -51.50
N ALA A 169 -50.53 -49.96 -51.28
CA ALA A 169 -50.51 -48.82 -50.36
C ALA A 169 -50.41 -49.28 -48.89
N ALA A 170 -51.16 -50.33 -48.52
CA ALA A 170 -51.05 -50.94 -47.20
C ALA A 170 -49.63 -51.49 -46.92
N ALA A 171 -48.99 -52.11 -47.92
CA ALA A 171 -47.63 -52.67 -47.77
C ALA A 171 -46.59 -51.58 -47.49
N ARG A 172 -46.67 -50.44 -48.20
CA ARG A 172 -45.80 -49.29 -47.96
C ARG A 172 -46.01 -48.67 -46.57
N LEU A 173 -47.25 -48.65 -46.07
CA LEU A 173 -47.55 -48.16 -44.72
C LEU A 173 -46.93 -49.05 -43.63
N HIS A 174 -47.03 -50.37 -43.76
CA HIS A 174 -46.38 -51.31 -42.84
C HIS A 174 -44.85 -51.20 -42.90
N GLN A 175 -44.27 -50.96 -44.08
CA GLN A 175 -42.83 -50.77 -44.24
C GLN A 175 -42.33 -49.47 -43.60
N ALA A 176 -43.09 -48.38 -43.72
CA ALA A 176 -42.78 -47.13 -43.03
C ALA A 176 -42.83 -47.29 -41.49
N ARG A 177 -43.82 -48.03 -40.96
CA ARG A 177 -43.93 -48.30 -39.52
C ARG A 177 -42.79 -49.17 -38.99
N ILE A 178 -42.37 -50.19 -39.76
CA ILE A 178 -41.21 -51.01 -39.41
C ILE A 178 -39.95 -50.15 -39.32
N HIS A 179 -39.73 -49.24 -40.27
CA HIS A 179 -38.58 -48.34 -40.25
C HIS A 179 -38.59 -47.37 -39.06
N ASP A 180 -39.76 -46.77 -38.75
CA ASP A 180 -39.94 -45.91 -37.58
C ASP A 180 -39.67 -46.68 -36.26
N PHE A 181 -40.17 -47.92 -36.13
CA PHE A 181 -39.89 -48.75 -34.96
C PHE A 181 -38.41 -49.17 -34.86
N GLU A 182 -37.74 -49.46 -35.99
CA GLU A 182 -36.29 -49.75 -36.00
C GLU A 182 -35.43 -48.54 -35.62
N GLN A 183 -35.85 -47.33 -36.01
CA GLN A 183 -35.16 -46.11 -35.61
C GLN A 183 -35.33 -45.86 -34.11
N ARG A 184 -36.57 -45.93 -33.61
CA ARG A 184 -36.86 -45.76 -32.17
C ARG A 184 -36.19 -46.82 -31.31
N LEU A 185 -36.09 -48.06 -31.81
CA LEU A 185 -35.39 -49.14 -31.12
C LEU A 185 -33.89 -48.81 -30.99
N ARG A 186 -33.24 -48.35 -32.06
CA ARG A 186 -31.83 -47.91 -32.03
C ARG A 186 -31.60 -46.74 -31.07
N GLU A 187 -32.54 -45.78 -31.03
CA GLU A 187 -32.49 -44.66 -30.09
C GLU A 187 -32.58 -45.15 -28.63
N VAL A 188 -33.53 -46.03 -28.32
CA VAL A 188 -33.67 -46.63 -26.96
C VAL A 188 -32.46 -47.48 -26.60
N GLU A 189 -31.90 -48.26 -27.53
CA GLU A 189 -30.69 -49.06 -27.31
C GLU A 189 -29.46 -48.19 -27.04
N THR A 190 -29.33 -47.07 -27.76
CA THR A 190 -28.27 -46.08 -27.54
C THR A 190 -28.41 -45.44 -26.16
N GLN A 191 -29.63 -45.03 -25.79
CA GLN A 191 -29.92 -44.48 -24.46
C GLN A 191 -29.63 -45.50 -23.35
N LEU A 192 -29.94 -46.78 -23.57
CA LEU A 192 -29.72 -47.86 -22.62
C LEU A 192 -28.23 -48.17 -22.45
N MET A 193 -27.45 -48.18 -23.53
CA MET A 193 -25.98 -48.27 -23.49
C MET A 193 -25.36 -47.11 -22.72
N GLN A 194 -25.77 -45.86 -23.01
CA GLN A 194 -25.30 -44.67 -22.31
C GLN A 194 -25.67 -44.71 -20.82
N THR A 195 -26.91 -45.07 -20.49
CA THR A 195 -27.40 -45.14 -19.11
C THR A 195 -26.67 -46.22 -18.30
N ARG A 196 -26.37 -47.38 -18.91
CA ARG A 196 -25.57 -48.45 -18.27
C ARG A 196 -24.12 -48.02 -18.06
N HIS A 197 -23.51 -47.36 -19.04
CA HIS A 197 -22.16 -46.83 -18.91
C HIS A 197 -22.08 -45.78 -17.78
N SER A 198 -23.04 -44.84 -17.73
CA SER A 198 -23.15 -43.88 -16.63
C SER A 198 -23.36 -44.57 -15.28
N SER A 199 -24.12 -45.66 -15.21
CA SER A 199 -24.28 -46.44 -13.98
C SER A 199 -22.97 -47.10 -13.54
N THR A 200 -22.18 -47.67 -14.45
CA THR A 200 -20.88 -48.27 -14.10
C THR A 200 -19.86 -47.24 -13.61
N VAL A 201 -19.82 -46.07 -14.25
CA VAL A 201 -18.92 -44.96 -13.84
C VAL A 201 -19.34 -44.42 -12.47
N ASN A 202 -20.64 -44.20 -12.25
CA ASN A 202 -21.14 -43.73 -10.95
C ASN A 202 -20.97 -44.76 -9.84
N ALA A 203 -21.07 -46.06 -10.14
CA ALA A 203 -20.79 -47.11 -9.18
C ALA A 203 -19.31 -47.15 -8.77
N ALA A 204 -18.38 -47.04 -9.73
CA ALA A 204 -16.95 -46.95 -9.42
C ALA A 204 -16.61 -45.72 -8.58
N HIS A 205 -17.20 -44.57 -8.92
CA HIS A 205 -17.03 -43.33 -8.15
C HIS A 205 -17.55 -43.44 -6.71
N LEU A 206 -18.66 -44.16 -6.47
CA LEU A 206 -19.16 -44.42 -5.11
C LEU A 206 -18.18 -45.22 -4.26
N TRP A 207 -17.48 -46.20 -4.84
CA TRP A 207 -16.45 -46.97 -4.12
C TRP A 207 -15.24 -46.11 -3.79
N GLU A 208 -14.76 -45.29 -4.74
CA GLU A 208 -13.66 -44.35 -4.50
C GLU A 208 -13.98 -43.32 -3.41
N VAL A 209 -15.21 -42.81 -3.38
CA VAL A 209 -15.72 -41.89 -2.35
C VAL A 209 -15.80 -42.57 -0.99
N GLY A 210 -16.31 -43.81 -0.93
CA GLY A 210 -16.39 -44.59 0.31
C GLY A 210 -15.03 -44.94 0.90
N ASP A 211 -14.08 -45.37 0.07
CA ASP A 211 -12.69 -45.64 0.49
C ASP A 211 -12.02 -44.35 1.01
N GLY A 212 -12.25 -43.21 0.35
CA GLY A 212 -11.75 -41.91 0.78
C GLY A 212 -12.29 -41.47 2.16
N ILE A 213 -13.57 -41.72 2.47
CA ILE A 213 -14.14 -41.44 3.80
C ILE A 213 -13.46 -42.32 4.86
N ALA A 214 -13.30 -43.62 4.59
CA ALA A 214 -12.69 -44.57 5.53
C ALA A 214 -11.22 -44.20 5.84
N ASP A 215 -10.46 -43.80 4.81
CA ASP A 215 -9.07 -43.35 4.98
C ASP A 215 -8.96 -42.10 5.87
N LEU A 216 -9.89 -41.15 5.73
CA LEU A 216 -9.93 -39.94 6.56
C LEU A 216 -10.36 -40.24 8.01
N GLU A 217 -11.35 -41.12 8.21
CA GLU A 217 -11.82 -41.51 9.54
C GLU A 217 -10.74 -42.20 10.39
N VAL A 218 -9.82 -42.94 9.76
CA VAL A 218 -8.67 -43.58 10.44
C VAL A 218 -7.71 -42.55 11.05
N LEU A 219 -7.68 -41.31 10.55
CA LEU A 219 -6.81 -40.24 11.05
C LEU A 219 -7.35 -39.55 12.31
N LEU A 220 -8.65 -39.65 12.60
CA LEU A 220 -9.29 -38.98 13.74
C LEU A 220 -8.77 -39.45 15.12
N PRO A 221 -8.69 -40.76 15.45
CA PRO A 221 -8.25 -41.19 16.78
C PRO A 221 -6.79 -40.80 17.13
N PRO A 222 -5.80 -40.94 16.22
CA PRO A 222 -4.46 -40.42 16.43
C PRO A 222 -4.42 -38.90 16.67
N LEU A 223 -5.23 -38.13 15.93
CA LEU A 223 -5.32 -36.68 16.08
C LEU A 223 -5.87 -36.27 17.45
N GLN A 224 -6.91 -36.96 17.92
CA GLN A 224 -7.50 -36.74 19.26
C GLN A 224 -6.51 -37.05 20.40
N GLU A 225 -5.63 -38.03 20.22
CA GLU A 225 -4.56 -38.33 21.17
C GLU A 225 -3.48 -37.24 21.20
N VAL A 226 -3.13 -36.67 20.04
CA VAL A 226 -2.23 -35.50 19.99
C VAL A 226 -2.88 -34.30 20.66
N MET A 227 -4.17 -34.04 20.41
CA MET A 227 -4.91 -32.94 21.05
C MET A 227 -4.90 -33.06 22.58
N LYS A 228 -5.11 -34.27 23.14
CA LYS A 228 -5.02 -34.51 24.59
C LYS A 228 -3.63 -34.22 25.15
N ARG A 229 -2.57 -34.59 24.42
CA ARG A 229 -1.18 -34.30 24.83
C ARG A 229 -0.90 -32.80 24.81
N ASN A 230 -1.30 -32.10 23.74
CA ASN A 230 -1.14 -30.66 23.62
C ASN A 230 -1.91 -29.92 24.72
N ALA A 231 -3.12 -30.37 25.05
CA ALA A 231 -3.91 -29.82 26.15
C ALA A 231 -3.21 -30.00 27.52
N ALA A 232 -2.58 -31.16 27.77
CA ALA A 232 -1.81 -31.37 28.99
C ALA A 232 -0.56 -30.48 29.08
N VAL A 233 0.16 -30.28 27.95
CA VAL A 233 1.30 -29.36 27.87
C VAL A 233 0.86 -27.91 28.10
N LEU A 234 -0.27 -27.50 27.53
CA LEU A 234 -0.87 -26.19 27.77
C LEU A 234 -1.20 -25.99 29.26
N GLU A 235 -1.84 -26.96 29.92
CA GLU A 235 -2.16 -26.87 31.35
C GLU A 235 -0.90 -26.73 32.22
N GLU A 236 0.16 -27.51 31.91
CA GLU A 236 1.44 -27.44 32.60
C GLU A 236 2.11 -26.05 32.42
N THR A 237 2.23 -25.60 31.18
CA THR A 237 2.89 -24.32 30.84
C THR A 237 2.10 -23.11 31.35
N SER A 238 0.78 -23.10 31.24
CA SER A 238 -0.11 -22.10 31.85
C SER A 238 0.03 -22.05 33.37
N THR A 239 0.19 -23.21 34.02
CA THR A 239 0.40 -23.28 35.47
C THR A 239 1.77 -22.71 35.86
N ARG A 240 2.83 -23.01 35.09
CA ARG A 240 4.15 -22.40 35.28
C ARG A 240 4.12 -20.88 35.09
N ALA A 241 3.45 -20.39 34.04
CA ALA A 241 3.32 -18.96 33.77
C ALA A 241 2.59 -18.23 34.92
N ARG A 242 1.46 -18.77 35.37
CA ARG A 242 0.71 -18.25 36.53
C ARG A 242 1.53 -18.25 37.81
N LYS A 243 2.33 -19.30 38.06
CA LYS A 243 3.24 -19.35 39.21
C LYS A 243 4.32 -18.26 39.10
N SER A 244 4.93 -18.07 37.94
CA SER A 244 5.92 -17.01 37.72
C SER A 244 5.34 -15.62 37.95
N ARG A 245 4.10 -15.38 37.51
CA ARG A 245 3.38 -14.11 37.75
C ARG A 245 3.14 -13.86 39.25
N MET A 246 2.87 -14.90 40.04
CA MET A 246 2.83 -14.80 41.50
C MET A 246 4.21 -14.51 42.11
N GLU A 247 5.27 -15.15 41.60
CA GLU A 247 6.66 -14.91 42.03
C GLU A 247 7.08 -13.45 41.75
N LEU A 248 6.73 -12.89 40.59
CA LEU A 248 6.94 -11.47 40.26
C LEU A 248 6.25 -10.53 41.27
N GLY A 249 5.00 -10.84 41.65
CA GLY A 249 4.30 -10.12 42.71
C GLY A 249 5.03 -10.20 44.05
N GLY A 250 5.55 -11.38 44.40
CA GLY A 250 6.38 -11.60 45.58
C GLY A 250 7.67 -10.79 45.59
N GLU A 251 8.39 -10.73 44.46
CA GLU A 251 9.62 -9.94 44.31
C GLU A 251 9.37 -8.43 44.41
N SER A 252 8.26 -7.96 43.81
CA SER A 252 7.80 -6.57 43.94
C SER A 252 7.52 -6.22 45.41
N GLN A 253 6.87 -7.12 46.15
CA GLN A 253 6.57 -6.94 47.56
C GLN A 253 7.81 -7.03 48.46
N ALA A 254 8.75 -7.92 48.14
CA ALA A 254 10.05 -7.99 48.80
C ALA A 254 10.88 -6.71 48.56
N LEU A 255 10.82 -6.13 47.36
CA LEU A 255 11.41 -4.83 47.06
C LEU A 255 10.76 -3.71 47.87
N LEU A 256 9.42 -3.65 47.94
CA LEU A 256 8.69 -2.67 48.76
C LEU A 256 9.12 -2.75 50.23
N SER A 257 9.22 -3.96 50.79
CA SER A 257 9.66 -4.17 52.17
C SER A 257 11.11 -3.72 52.41
N ARG A 258 12.01 -3.98 51.46
CA ARG A 258 13.41 -3.52 51.52
C ARG A 258 13.51 -2.00 51.45
N LEU A 259 12.72 -1.36 50.60
CA LEU A 259 12.64 0.09 50.44
C LEU A 259 12.19 0.78 51.74
N LEU A 260 11.18 0.22 52.42
CA LEU A 260 10.73 0.70 53.73
C LEU A 260 11.77 0.49 54.85
N GLY A 261 12.60 -0.55 54.74
CA GLY A 261 13.63 -0.86 55.73
C GLY A 261 14.93 -0.04 55.60
N HIS A 262 15.32 0.36 54.39
CA HIS A 262 16.62 1.00 54.11
C HIS A 262 16.53 2.44 53.59
N MET A 263 15.34 2.95 53.24
CA MET A 263 15.05 4.33 52.80
C MET A 263 16.15 4.96 51.91
N PRO A 264 16.24 4.56 50.64
CA PRO A 264 17.29 5.02 49.74
C PRO A 264 17.32 6.55 49.59
N GLY A 265 18.52 7.12 49.69
CA GLY A 265 18.75 8.57 49.60
C GLY A 265 18.81 9.31 50.94
N PHE A 266 18.67 8.62 52.08
CA PHE A 266 18.90 9.17 53.42
C PHE A 266 20.18 8.57 54.03
N GLN A 267 20.99 9.36 54.73
CA GLN A 267 22.29 8.90 55.25
C GLN A 267 22.11 7.85 56.36
N THR A 268 22.80 6.71 56.23
CA THR A 268 22.75 5.56 57.15
C THR A 268 23.35 5.79 58.55
N GLY A 269 23.82 7.02 58.85
CA GLY A 269 24.59 7.34 60.05
C GLY A 269 23.81 7.93 61.22
N VAL A 270 22.58 8.44 61.01
CA VAL A 270 21.78 9.06 62.06
C VAL A 270 20.40 8.39 62.11
N ALA A 271 20.28 7.48 63.07
CA ALA A 271 19.06 6.77 63.50
C ALA A 271 18.56 5.62 62.59
N THR A 272 19.08 4.43 62.88
CA THR A 272 18.53 3.07 62.69
C THR A 272 17.12 2.84 63.28
N ALA A 273 16.29 3.88 63.46
CA ALA A 273 14.92 3.76 63.98
C ALA A 273 13.95 4.82 63.45
N TRP A 274 14.31 5.59 62.42
CA TRP A 274 13.33 6.48 61.80
C TRP A 274 12.46 5.67 60.83
N SER A 275 11.24 5.37 61.25
CA SER A 275 10.19 4.87 60.35
C SER A 275 9.02 5.87 60.43
N PRO A 276 9.04 6.95 59.65
CA PRO A 276 8.05 8.01 59.74
C PRO A 276 6.63 7.44 59.65
N PRO A 277 5.73 7.73 60.62
CA PRO A 277 4.36 7.28 60.58
C PRO A 277 3.67 7.64 59.26
N ALA A 278 3.94 8.82 58.71
CA ALA A 278 3.35 9.27 57.45
C ALA A 278 3.75 8.40 56.25
N LEU A 279 4.99 7.89 56.22
CA LEU A 279 5.50 6.97 55.19
C LEU A 279 4.85 5.59 55.29
N ARG A 280 4.71 5.05 56.51
CA ARG A 280 3.99 3.78 56.71
C ARG A 280 2.54 3.91 56.26
N ILE A 281 1.86 4.97 56.68
CA ILE A 281 0.47 5.21 56.27
C ILE A 281 0.38 5.49 54.74
N TRP A 282 1.45 5.96 54.09
CA TRP A 282 1.46 6.15 52.62
C TRP A 282 1.62 4.82 51.90
N ALA A 283 2.54 3.96 52.37
CA ALA A 283 2.72 2.61 51.86
C ALA A 283 1.51 1.71 52.13
N ASP A 284 0.83 1.89 53.26
CA ASP A 284 -0.35 1.12 53.66
C ASP A 284 -1.49 1.32 52.64
N GLY A 285 -1.84 0.23 51.95
CA GLY A 285 -2.91 0.20 50.95
C GLY A 285 -2.51 0.75 49.58
N LEU A 286 -1.22 1.01 49.32
CA LEU A 286 -0.72 1.46 48.02
C LEU A 286 -1.05 0.44 46.91
N GLU A 287 -0.87 -0.86 47.16
CA GLU A 287 -1.23 -1.92 46.21
C GLU A 287 -2.68 -1.84 45.72
N ARG A 288 -3.62 -1.55 46.63
CA ARG A 288 -5.04 -1.40 46.28
C ARG A 288 -5.30 -0.14 45.46
N LYS A 289 -4.58 0.95 45.74
CA LYS A 289 -4.76 2.26 45.08
C LYS A 289 -4.16 2.30 43.68
N VAL A 290 -3.03 1.63 43.49
CA VAL A 290 -2.33 1.54 42.20
C VAL A 290 -3.22 0.91 41.12
N GLY A 291 -4.03 -0.08 41.49
CA GLY A 291 -4.95 -0.76 40.57
C GLY A 291 -5.96 0.18 39.86
N ALA A 292 -6.18 1.39 40.37
CA ALA A 292 -7.06 2.38 39.74
C ALA A 292 -6.54 2.88 38.37
N PHE A 293 -5.26 2.71 38.07
CA PHE A 293 -4.65 3.06 36.78
C PHE A 293 -4.61 1.90 35.78
N GLY A 294 -5.15 0.72 36.13
CA GLY A 294 -5.23 -0.44 35.25
C GLY A 294 -3.86 -0.94 34.77
N VAL A 295 -3.73 -1.24 33.48
CA VAL A 295 -2.50 -1.75 32.86
C VAL A 295 -1.36 -0.71 32.87
N ASP A 296 -1.71 0.58 32.95
CA ASP A 296 -0.76 1.71 33.00
C ASP A 296 -0.20 1.98 34.41
N ALA A 297 -0.52 1.14 35.39
CA ALA A 297 -0.19 1.40 36.78
C ALA A 297 1.30 1.12 37.08
N LEU A 298 1.97 2.07 37.74
CA LEU A 298 3.27 1.80 38.35
C LEU A 298 3.11 0.79 39.49
N ALA A 299 3.96 -0.24 39.55
CA ALA A 299 4.00 -1.13 40.71
C ALA A 299 4.20 -0.34 42.02
N ALA A 300 3.60 -0.80 43.12
CA ALA A 300 3.68 -0.13 44.43
C ALA A 300 5.14 0.14 44.85
N SER A 301 6.04 -0.81 44.58
CA SER A 301 7.48 -0.65 44.81
C SER A 301 8.09 0.51 44.01
N SER A 302 7.67 0.70 42.76
CA SER A 302 8.15 1.77 41.88
C SER A 302 7.60 3.13 42.29
N VAL A 303 6.31 3.20 42.67
CA VAL A 303 5.71 4.42 43.24
C VAL A 303 6.48 4.89 44.47
N LEU A 304 6.77 3.96 45.39
CA LEU A 304 7.52 4.26 46.59
C LEU A 304 8.97 4.65 46.28
N ALA A 305 9.65 3.95 45.37
CA ALA A 305 11.02 4.27 44.97
C ALA A 305 11.14 5.70 44.40
N ILE A 306 10.30 6.05 43.42
CA ILE A 306 10.29 7.38 42.78
C ILE A 306 9.97 8.46 43.83
N GLY A 307 8.94 8.25 44.64
CA GLY A 307 8.54 9.25 45.63
C GLY A 307 9.54 9.42 46.77
N MET A 308 10.18 8.35 47.25
CA MET A 308 11.26 8.46 48.24
C MET A 308 12.49 9.18 47.68
N GLN A 309 12.86 8.94 46.42
CA GLN A 309 13.96 9.65 45.79
C GLN A 309 13.65 11.15 45.63
N ALA A 310 12.44 11.50 45.20
CA ALA A 310 11.99 12.89 45.15
C ALA A 310 11.96 13.55 46.54
N LEU A 311 11.53 12.80 47.56
CA LEU A 311 11.49 13.25 48.96
C LEU A 311 12.89 13.49 49.52
N SER A 312 13.84 12.58 49.27
CA SER A 312 15.26 12.71 49.63
C SER A 312 15.86 13.99 49.04
N ILE A 313 15.58 14.29 47.77
CA ILE A 313 16.07 15.52 47.13
C ILE A 313 15.43 16.76 47.77
N ALA A 314 14.11 16.76 47.98
CA ALA A 314 13.39 17.93 48.51
C ALA A 314 13.72 18.24 49.99
N SER A 315 13.98 17.22 50.79
CA SER A 315 14.35 17.32 52.21
C SER A 315 15.85 17.56 52.44
N GLY A 316 16.68 17.55 51.38
CA GLY A 316 18.12 17.61 51.56
C GLY A 316 18.68 16.41 52.33
N GLU A 317 18.06 15.24 52.16
CA GLU A 317 18.37 13.99 52.87
C GLU A 317 18.09 14.04 54.39
N ASP A 318 17.32 15.03 54.90
CA ASP A 318 16.91 15.12 56.30
C ASP A 318 15.60 14.33 56.58
N PRO A 319 15.68 13.29 57.42
CA PRO A 319 14.53 12.59 57.97
C PRO A 319 13.38 13.46 58.48
N VAL A 320 13.64 14.38 59.39
CA VAL A 320 12.57 15.10 60.11
C VAL A 320 11.78 15.96 59.13
N GLU A 321 12.48 16.59 58.19
CA GLU A 321 11.84 17.37 57.14
C GLU A 321 11.06 16.52 56.15
N ALA A 322 11.55 15.33 55.82
CA ALA A 322 10.84 14.41 54.96
C ALA A 322 9.49 13.96 55.55
N ASP A 323 9.39 13.73 56.87
CA ASP A 323 8.10 13.44 57.53
C ASP A 323 7.15 14.64 57.47
N ALA A 324 7.67 15.85 57.68
CA ALA A 324 6.89 17.09 57.61
C ALA A 324 6.32 17.32 56.21
N ILE A 325 7.12 17.13 55.15
CA ILE A 325 6.67 17.23 53.76
C ILE A 325 5.55 16.22 53.48
N LEU A 326 5.69 14.97 53.91
CA LEU A 326 4.66 13.95 53.73
C LEU A 326 3.36 14.28 54.47
N CYS A 327 3.44 14.82 55.69
CA CYS A 327 2.28 15.27 56.44
C CYS A 327 1.56 16.44 55.75
N GLU A 328 2.31 17.42 55.24
CA GLU A 328 1.76 18.55 54.48
C GLU A 328 1.05 18.07 53.20
N MET A 329 1.69 17.19 52.41
CA MET A 329 1.08 16.64 51.19
C MET A 329 -0.22 15.91 51.50
N ARG A 330 -0.26 15.12 52.58
CA ARG A 330 -1.45 14.36 52.96
C ARG A 330 -2.59 15.19 53.52
N ALA A 331 -2.34 16.44 53.90
CA ALA A 331 -3.34 17.39 54.36
C ALA A 331 -3.95 18.24 53.23
N CYS A 332 -3.37 18.18 52.02
CA CYS A 332 -3.82 18.94 50.86
C CYS A 332 -4.49 18.06 49.80
N SER A 333 -5.31 18.69 48.96
CA SER A 333 -5.86 18.11 47.73
C SER A 333 -5.27 18.78 46.49
N LEU A 334 -5.24 18.09 45.36
CA LEU A 334 -4.80 18.67 44.08
C LEU A 334 -5.75 19.80 43.64
N SER A 335 -7.01 19.78 44.07
CA SER A 335 -8.02 20.80 43.75
C SER A 335 -7.68 22.13 44.42
N ASP A 336 -7.27 22.09 45.68
CA ASP A 336 -6.95 23.29 46.47
C ASP A 336 -5.75 24.03 45.90
N LEU A 337 -4.77 23.27 45.39
CA LEU A 337 -3.55 23.78 44.80
C LEU A 337 -3.78 24.58 43.50
N ILE A 338 -4.78 24.18 42.72
CA ILE A 338 -5.06 24.79 41.40
C ILE A 338 -6.15 25.88 41.50
N SER A 339 -7.09 25.75 42.45
CA SER A 339 -8.30 26.58 42.56
C SER A 339 -8.13 27.89 43.33
N ALA A 340 -6.96 28.20 43.89
CA ALA A 340 -6.73 29.42 44.66
C ALA A 340 -7.14 30.68 43.86
N GLN A 341 -8.30 31.24 44.23
CA GLN A 341 -8.93 32.35 43.54
C GLN A 341 -8.14 33.63 43.76
N GLY A 342 -7.74 34.26 42.66
CA GLY A 342 -7.40 35.68 42.64
C GLY A 342 -8.09 36.28 41.43
N GLY A 343 -9.02 37.22 41.66
CA GLY A 343 -9.68 37.97 40.59
C GLY A 343 -8.69 38.76 39.72
N PRO A 344 -9.15 39.40 38.63
CA PRO A 344 -8.29 40.16 37.74
C PRO A 344 -7.61 41.29 38.53
N GLY A 345 -6.32 41.14 38.85
CA GLY A 345 -5.54 42.11 39.63
C GLY A 345 -5.06 41.65 41.02
N ALA A 346 -5.45 40.47 41.50
CA ALA A 346 -4.84 39.89 42.71
C ALA A 346 -3.43 39.36 42.36
N ALA A 347 -2.40 39.92 42.99
CA ALA A 347 -1.03 39.44 42.85
C ALA A 347 -0.99 37.92 43.12
N LEU A 348 -0.38 37.18 42.19
CA LEU A 348 -0.15 35.73 42.24
C LEU A 348 0.81 35.38 43.38
N THR A 349 0.35 35.46 44.63
CA THR A 349 1.00 34.78 45.74
C THR A 349 0.78 33.28 45.55
N GLY A 350 1.87 32.50 45.67
CA GLY A 350 1.93 31.08 45.31
C GLY A 350 0.94 30.18 46.06
N MET A 351 0.94 28.89 45.72
CA MET A 351 0.07 27.84 46.27
C MET A 351 -0.18 28.01 47.79
N PRO A 352 -1.37 28.42 48.25
CA PRO A 352 -1.60 28.70 49.66
C PRO A 352 -1.44 27.42 50.49
N GLY A 353 -0.65 27.48 51.57
CA GLY A 353 -0.56 26.42 52.58
C GLY A 353 0.60 25.43 52.49
N LEU A 354 1.37 25.36 51.39
CA LEU A 354 2.52 24.43 51.27
C LEU A 354 3.87 25.11 51.51
N SER A 355 4.78 24.44 52.23
CA SER A 355 6.17 24.87 52.38
C SER A 355 6.93 24.88 51.04
N GLU A 356 8.06 25.60 50.98
CA GLU A 356 8.89 25.64 49.78
C GLU A 356 9.38 24.25 49.37
N LYS A 357 9.79 23.43 50.35
CA LYS A 357 10.29 22.06 50.14
C LYS A 357 9.21 21.14 49.61
N SER A 358 8.00 21.23 50.15
CA SER A 358 6.79 20.58 49.63
C SER A 358 6.52 20.93 48.16
N ARG A 359 6.67 22.22 47.79
CA ARG A 359 6.53 22.63 46.38
C ARG A 359 7.67 22.14 45.50
N VAL A 360 8.90 22.03 46.01
CA VAL A 360 10.04 21.42 45.30
C VAL A 360 9.73 19.95 44.99
N MET A 361 9.24 19.17 45.96
CA MET A 361 8.85 17.78 45.75
C MET A 361 7.79 17.64 44.64
N LEU A 362 6.76 18.48 44.65
CA LEU A 362 5.74 18.49 43.59
C LEU A 362 6.33 18.85 42.22
N GLY A 363 7.24 19.82 42.14
CA GLY A 363 7.94 20.18 40.90
C GLY A 363 8.82 19.03 40.38
N LEU A 364 9.50 18.30 41.26
CA LEU A 364 10.27 17.11 40.90
C LEU A 364 9.37 16.02 40.33
N LEU A 365 8.29 15.66 41.02
CA LEU A 365 7.36 14.62 40.54
C LEU A 365 6.63 15.02 39.26
N ALA A 366 6.22 16.29 39.11
CA ALA A 366 5.60 16.77 37.88
C ALA A 366 6.57 16.75 36.68
N SER A 367 7.88 16.67 36.90
CA SER A 367 8.88 16.68 35.83
C SER A 367 9.33 15.30 35.35
N VAL A 368 8.88 14.21 35.99
CA VAL A 368 9.30 12.84 35.65
C VAL A 368 8.16 12.00 35.06
N PRO A 369 8.47 10.97 34.24
CA PRO A 369 7.48 10.05 33.72
C PRO A 369 6.61 9.44 34.82
N ARG A 370 5.28 9.37 34.59
CA ARG A 370 4.27 8.84 35.53
C ARG A 370 4.30 9.45 36.94
N GLY A 371 5.01 10.55 37.16
CA GLY A 371 5.13 11.17 38.48
C GLY A 371 3.80 11.71 39.01
N MET A 372 2.85 12.04 38.14
CA MET A 372 1.48 12.40 38.57
C MET A 372 0.72 11.21 39.18
N GLN A 373 1.06 9.96 38.85
CA GLN A 373 0.52 8.80 39.56
C GLN A 373 1.04 8.78 41.01
N VAL A 374 2.33 9.05 41.21
CA VAL A 374 2.92 9.18 42.56
C VAL A 374 2.26 10.32 43.34
N VAL A 375 2.09 11.49 42.72
CA VAL A 375 1.39 12.64 43.32
C VAL A 375 -0.04 12.29 43.71
N SER A 376 -0.77 11.55 42.88
CA SER A 376 -2.15 11.13 43.17
C SER A 376 -2.24 10.22 44.41
N HIS A 377 -1.16 9.52 44.76
CA HIS A 377 -1.10 8.64 45.92
C HIS A 377 -0.62 9.35 47.20
N LEU A 378 -0.01 10.54 47.07
CA LEU A 378 0.52 11.33 48.20
C LEU A 378 -0.54 12.22 48.87
N PHE A 379 -1.56 12.67 48.14
CA PHE A 379 -2.62 13.55 48.66
C PHE A 379 -3.64 12.84 49.56
N ALA A 380 -4.51 13.63 50.21
CA ALA A 380 -5.50 13.16 51.16
C ALA A 380 -6.39 12.01 50.60
N PRO A 381 -6.67 10.95 51.39
CA PRO A 381 -7.49 9.83 50.97
C PRO A 381 -8.95 10.27 50.72
N GLY A 382 -9.37 10.31 49.45
CA GLY A 382 -10.75 10.65 49.07
C GLY A 382 -10.88 11.38 47.74
N GLU A 383 -9.81 12.04 47.26
CA GLU A 383 -9.78 12.62 45.91
C GLU A 383 -9.45 11.49 44.91
N MET A 384 -10.49 10.81 44.39
CA MET A 384 -10.32 9.77 43.37
C MET A 384 -9.83 10.34 42.02
N VAL A 385 -9.25 9.43 41.24
CA VAL A 385 -8.56 9.63 39.95
C VAL A 385 -9.31 10.58 39.02
N ARG A 386 -8.72 11.77 38.81
CA ARG A 386 -9.07 12.67 37.71
C ARG A 386 -8.80 11.99 36.37
N SER A 387 -9.50 12.40 35.30
CA SER A 387 -9.22 11.87 33.97
C SER A 387 -7.75 12.11 33.59
N LYS A 388 -7.18 11.27 32.71
CA LYS A 388 -5.79 11.42 32.25
C LYS A 388 -5.48 12.84 31.74
N GLU A 389 -6.43 13.46 31.03
CA GLU A 389 -6.33 14.83 30.53
C GLU A 389 -6.27 15.87 31.66
N GLN A 390 -7.03 15.67 32.75
CA GLN A 390 -7.01 16.55 33.92
C GLN A 390 -5.72 16.39 34.73
N LEU A 391 -5.20 15.18 34.89
CA LEU A 391 -3.89 14.94 35.52
C LEU A 391 -2.77 15.61 34.71
N TYR A 392 -2.86 15.57 33.40
CA TYR A 392 -1.91 16.23 32.51
C TYR A 392 -2.00 17.77 32.58
N ALA A 393 -3.20 18.33 32.57
CA ALA A 393 -3.40 19.77 32.78
C ALA A 393 -2.83 20.22 34.14
N ALA A 394 -3.07 19.44 35.20
CA ALA A 394 -2.50 19.70 36.52
C ALA A 394 -0.96 19.65 36.52
N ARG A 395 -0.35 18.71 35.79
CA ARG A 395 1.09 18.64 35.58
C ARG A 395 1.65 19.92 34.98
N ILE A 396 1.00 20.46 33.94
CA ILE A 396 1.40 21.72 33.29
C ILE A 396 1.36 22.87 34.29
N TYR A 397 0.31 22.95 35.13
CA TYR A 397 0.23 23.99 36.16
C TYR A 397 1.39 23.91 37.16
N LEU A 398 1.72 22.71 37.65
CA LEU A 398 2.82 22.50 38.58
C LEU A 398 4.17 22.87 37.95
N GLN A 399 4.40 22.49 36.70
CA GLN A 399 5.61 22.85 35.96
C GLN A 399 5.72 24.36 35.72
N ALA A 400 4.63 25.01 35.30
CA ALA A 400 4.60 26.45 35.07
C ALA A 400 4.79 27.25 36.36
N ASP A 401 4.22 26.79 37.49
CA ASP A 401 4.41 27.42 38.80
C ASP A 401 5.86 27.30 39.28
N ASP A 402 6.46 26.12 39.14
CA ASP A 402 7.86 25.87 39.47
C ASP A 402 8.82 26.70 38.60
N ALA A 403 8.56 26.80 37.30
CA ALA A 403 9.31 27.67 36.38
C ALA A 403 9.15 29.16 36.73
N LEU A 404 7.93 29.61 37.07
CA LEU A 404 7.67 31.02 37.41
C LEU A 404 8.39 31.48 38.67
N ARG A 405 8.61 30.57 39.63
CA ARG A 405 9.38 30.85 40.85
C ARG A 405 10.88 31.02 40.58
N ARG A 406 11.40 30.34 39.56
CA ARG A 406 12.82 30.42 39.17
C ARG A 406 13.11 31.52 38.15
N ALA A 407 12.08 32.00 37.45
CA ALA A 407 12.20 33.04 36.43
C ALA A 407 12.65 34.38 37.03
N SER A 408 13.61 35.04 36.36
CA SER A 408 14.09 36.37 36.75
C SER A 408 12.94 37.39 36.77
N PRO A 409 12.85 38.28 37.78
CA PRO A 409 11.86 39.36 37.80
C PRO A 409 11.94 40.30 36.58
N GLU A 410 13.11 40.39 35.94
CA GLU A 410 13.35 41.27 34.78
C GLU A 410 12.82 40.68 33.46
N ASP A 411 12.56 39.37 33.39
CA ASP A 411 12.02 38.71 32.20
C ASP A 411 10.48 38.78 32.15
N GLY A 412 9.96 39.98 31.86
CA GLY A 412 8.52 40.21 31.81
C GLY A 412 7.79 39.35 30.76
N ALA A 413 8.45 39.03 29.63
CA ALA A 413 7.87 38.22 28.56
C ALA A 413 7.77 36.74 28.95
N GLY A 414 8.86 36.17 29.50
CA GLY A 414 8.86 34.80 30.01
C GLY A 414 7.89 34.60 31.16
N ARG A 415 7.84 35.54 32.13
CA ARG A 415 6.87 35.48 33.23
C ARG A 415 5.43 35.51 32.72
N ARG A 416 5.11 36.35 31.73
CA ARG A 416 3.77 36.38 31.11
C ARG A 416 3.40 35.06 30.44
N TYR A 417 4.33 34.42 29.74
CA TYR A 417 4.11 33.09 29.14
C TYR A 417 3.73 32.04 30.21
N LEU A 418 4.47 32.01 31.33
CA LEU A 418 4.22 31.11 32.45
C LEU A 418 2.87 31.37 33.14
N GLU A 419 2.52 32.65 33.34
CA GLU A 419 1.23 33.05 33.91
C GLU A 419 0.06 32.66 33.00
N ASN A 420 0.22 32.85 31.69
CA ASN A 420 -0.77 32.46 30.69
C ASN A 420 -1.03 30.94 30.71
N ALA A 421 0.01 30.11 30.83
CA ALA A 421 -0.15 28.65 30.96
C ALA A 421 -0.96 28.29 32.23
N LYS A 422 -0.66 28.93 33.37
CA LYS A 422 -1.40 28.70 34.63
C LYS A 422 -2.87 29.10 34.51
N ARG A 423 -3.17 30.24 33.87
CA ARG A 423 -4.56 30.68 33.64
C ARG A 423 -5.32 29.73 32.72
N ALA A 424 -4.70 29.29 31.63
CA ALA A 424 -5.28 28.31 30.71
C ALA A 424 -5.65 26.99 31.41
N VAL A 425 -4.77 26.47 32.29
CA VAL A 425 -5.07 25.26 33.07
C VAL A 425 -6.25 25.46 34.01
N ARG A 426 -6.36 26.63 34.68
CA ARG A 426 -7.51 26.92 35.54
C ARG A 426 -8.81 26.90 34.74
N CYS A 427 -8.84 27.56 33.58
CA CYS A 427 -9.99 27.49 32.67
C CYS A 427 -10.30 26.05 32.25
N ALA A 428 -9.27 25.26 31.90
CA ALA A 428 -9.42 23.87 31.48
C ALA A 428 -9.99 22.95 32.58
N LEU A 429 -9.60 23.15 33.84
CA LEU A 429 -10.02 22.32 34.96
C LEU A 429 -11.35 22.75 35.59
N GLN A 430 -11.76 24.01 35.40
CA GLN A 430 -13.07 24.51 35.85
C GLN A 430 -14.20 24.20 34.88
N ALA A 431 -13.88 23.92 33.61
CA ALA A 431 -14.85 23.56 32.58
C ALA A 431 -15.25 22.06 32.64
N PRO A 432 -16.40 21.67 32.07
CA PRO A 432 -16.81 20.26 31.98
C PRO A 432 -15.83 19.36 31.21
N SER A 433 -15.04 19.95 30.30
CA SER A 433 -13.95 19.28 29.60
C SER A 433 -12.79 20.24 29.36
N VAL A 434 -11.57 19.69 29.28
CA VAL A 434 -10.34 20.45 29.02
C VAL A 434 -10.45 21.22 27.70
N ALA A 435 -11.00 20.59 26.66
CA ALA A 435 -11.16 21.22 25.35
C ALA A 435 -12.08 22.45 25.38
N LEU A 436 -13.20 22.39 26.11
CA LEU A 436 -14.13 23.52 26.23
C LEU A 436 -13.51 24.66 27.04
N GLY A 437 -12.80 24.36 28.12
CA GLY A 437 -12.12 25.37 28.93
C GLY A 437 -11.02 26.08 28.17
N LEU A 438 -10.24 25.36 27.36
CA LEU A 438 -9.22 25.96 26.49
C LEU A 438 -9.83 26.78 25.36
N ALA A 439 -10.95 26.35 24.77
CA ALA A 439 -11.64 27.12 23.73
C ALA A 439 -12.09 28.51 24.24
N ALA A 440 -12.45 28.62 25.53
CA ALA A 440 -12.83 29.88 26.18
C ALA A 440 -11.63 30.75 26.61
N ALA A 441 -10.41 30.20 26.66
CA ALA A 441 -9.20 30.95 27.01
C ALA A 441 -8.79 31.93 25.89
N THR A 442 -7.91 32.89 26.20
CA THR A 442 -7.35 33.79 25.18
C THR A 442 -6.38 33.06 24.25
N VAL A 443 -6.03 33.67 23.11
CA VAL A 443 -5.04 33.13 22.14
C VAL A 443 -3.70 32.85 22.84
N ASP A 444 -3.22 33.81 23.66
CA ASP A 444 -1.93 33.69 24.36
C ASP A 444 -1.97 32.59 25.45
N GLU A 445 -3.08 32.44 26.17
CA GLU A 445 -3.29 31.39 27.17
C GLU A 445 -3.33 30.00 26.52
N ARG A 446 -4.07 29.85 25.41
CA ARG A 446 -4.07 28.60 24.63
C ARG A 446 -2.68 28.26 24.11
N ALA A 447 -1.98 29.23 23.50
CA ALA A 447 -0.64 29.03 22.98
C ALA A 447 0.32 28.56 24.07
N ALA A 448 0.29 29.20 25.25
CA ALA A 448 1.16 28.83 26.36
C ALA A 448 0.86 27.43 26.92
N TYR A 449 -0.43 27.07 27.08
CA TYR A 449 -0.82 25.71 27.46
C TYR A 449 -0.30 24.67 26.46
N HIS A 450 -0.51 24.91 25.16
CA HIS A 450 -0.08 23.99 24.10
C HIS A 450 1.45 23.98 23.93
N GLY A 451 2.15 25.07 24.26
CA GLY A 451 3.61 25.14 24.32
C GLY A 451 4.18 24.26 25.42
N PHE A 452 3.66 24.37 26.65
CA PHE A 452 4.00 23.47 27.75
C PHE A 452 3.70 22.02 27.42
N ARG A 453 2.54 21.78 26.81
CA ARG A 453 2.16 20.44 26.34
C ARG A 453 3.18 19.87 25.36
N ASN A 454 3.81 20.71 24.55
CA ASN A 454 4.87 20.32 23.63
C ASN A 454 6.29 20.31 24.26
N GLY A 455 6.40 20.46 25.59
CA GLY A 455 7.68 20.43 26.30
C GLY A 455 8.44 21.76 26.31
N TYR A 456 7.82 22.87 25.85
CA TYR A 456 8.42 24.19 25.86
C TYR A 456 8.07 24.94 27.16
N GLN A 457 8.96 24.83 28.16
CA GLN A 457 8.76 25.42 29.49
C GLN A 457 9.15 26.91 29.58
N ASP A 458 9.84 27.44 28.57
CA ASP A 458 10.19 28.85 28.43
C ASP A 458 10.10 29.28 26.95
N ASN A 459 10.10 30.59 26.72
CA ASN A 459 10.08 31.22 25.39
C ASN A 459 11.19 32.27 25.21
N ALA A 460 12.27 32.17 26.00
CA ALA A 460 13.43 33.06 25.93
C ALA A 460 14.14 32.99 24.55
N ALA A 461 15.02 33.95 24.24
CA ALA A 461 15.65 34.06 22.91
C ALA A 461 16.50 32.82 22.50
N ASP A 462 17.09 32.12 23.47
CA ASP A 462 17.92 30.92 23.30
C ASP A 462 17.18 29.61 23.62
N SER A 463 15.89 29.70 23.97
CA SER A 463 15.02 28.57 24.30
C SER A 463 14.85 27.57 23.16
N HIS A 464 14.43 26.36 23.53
CA HIS A 464 13.97 25.36 22.55
C HIS A 464 12.73 25.82 21.78
N TYR A 465 11.86 26.61 22.41
CA TYR A 465 10.71 27.23 21.76
C TYR A 465 11.16 28.11 20.59
N GLN A 466 12.13 28.99 20.84
CA GLN A 466 12.61 29.92 19.83
C GLN A 466 13.41 29.22 18.72
N LYS A 467 14.17 28.16 19.05
CA LYS A 467 14.81 27.29 18.03
C LYS A 467 13.76 26.65 17.11
N ALA A 468 12.66 26.11 17.67
CA ALA A 468 11.57 25.53 16.87
C ALA A 468 10.91 26.60 15.98
N ASN A 469 10.62 27.78 16.53
CA ASN A 469 10.07 28.91 15.78
C ASN A 469 11.00 29.36 14.63
N GLN A 470 12.32 29.39 14.85
CA GLN A 470 13.31 29.67 13.79
C GLN A 470 13.28 28.60 12.68
N HIS A 471 13.16 27.32 13.03
CA HIS A 471 13.08 26.25 12.04
C HIS A 471 11.82 26.31 11.19
N LEU A 472 10.67 26.71 11.76
CA LEU A 472 9.43 26.90 11.00
C LEU A 472 9.57 28.00 9.95
N ARG A 473 10.18 29.13 10.34
CA ARG A 473 10.38 30.30 9.48
C ARG A 473 11.33 30.05 8.29
N MET A 474 12.19 29.02 8.39
CA MET A 474 13.03 28.60 7.26
C MET A 474 12.21 28.26 6.00
N LEU A 475 10.94 27.88 6.14
CA LEU A 475 10.05 27.65 5.00
C LEU A 475 9.87 28.93 4.15
N ALA A 476 9.62 30.08 4.80
CA ALA A 476 9.50 31.37 4.11
C ALA A 476 10.84 31.79 3.48
N ASP A 477 11.94 31.65 4.23
CA ASP A 477 13.29 31.96 3.72
C ASP A 477 13.60 31.17 2.44
N TRP A 478 13.31 29.88 2.43
CA TRP A 478 13.56 29.01 1.28
C TRP A 478 12.67 29.30 0.07
N GLN A 479 11.44 29.77 0.30
CA GLN A 479 10.54 30.22 -0.76
C GLN A 479 11.10 31.49 -1.42
N HIS A 480 11.53 32.46 -0.61
CA HIS A 480 12.16 33.69 -1.08
C HIS A 480 13.46 33.42 -1.87
N ASP A 481 14.29 32.52 -1.34
CA ASP A 481 15.52 32.04 -1.96
C ASP A 481 15.27 31.38 -3.33
N ALA A 482 14.21 30.59 -3.45
CA ALA A 482 13.82 29.96 -4.71
C ALA A 482 13.24 30.98 -5.71
N ALA A 483 12.42 31.93 -5.25
CA ALA A 483 11.81 32.96 -6.10
C ALA A 483 12.83 33.95 -6.69
N SER A 484 13.86 34.32 -5.91
CA SER A 484 14.95 35.22 -6.33
C SER A 484 15.93 34.58 -7.32
N SER A 485 15.94 33.25 -7.40
CA SER A 485 16.89 32.45 -8.19
C SER A 485 16.46 32.24 -9.65
N ARG A 486 16.08 33.30 -10.38
CA ARG A 486 15.64 33.21 -11.80
C ARG A 486 16.75 32.86 -12.81
N ARG A 487 18.02 32.77 -12.37
CA ARG A 487 19.16 32.34 -13.22
C ARG A 487 19.87 31.12 -12.60
N PRO A 488 19.74 29.91 -13.20
CA PRO A 488 20.20 28.64 -12.61
C PRO A 488 21.71 28.56 -12.28
N TRP A 489 22.54 29.35 -12.97
CA TRP A 489 23.99 29.38 -12.78
C TRP A 489 24.46 30.48 -11.81
N GLN A 490 23.58 31.41 -11.42
CA GLN A 490 23.87 32.53 -10.51
C GLN A 490 23.20 32.39 -9.14
N ALA A 491 22.22 31.49 -8.98
CA ALA A 491 21.55 31.24 -7.71
C ALA A 491 22.58 30.90 -6.62
N ARG A 492 22.88 31.82 -5.70
CA ARG A 492 23.68 31.55 -4.49
C ARG A 492 22.84 30.88 -3.39
N ALA A 493 21.52 31.02 -3.49
CA ALA A 493 20.54 30.61 -2.49
C ALA A 493 20.40 29.07 -2.38
N HIS A 494 20.07 28.58 -1.18
CA HIS A 494 20.06 27.15 -0.82
C HIS A 494 18.64 26.77 -0.37
N SER A 495 17.90 26.06 -1.22
CA SER A 495 16.46 25.83 -1.08
C SER A 495 16.04 24.41 -1.53
N PRO A 496 15.32 23.64 -0.69
CA PRO A 496 14.85 22.29 -1.04
C PRO A 496 13.89 22.28 -2.24
N TYR A 497 13.22 23.41 -2.52
CA TYR A 497 12.32 23.57 -3.68
C TYR A 497 13.00 23.24 -5.02
N HIS A 498 14.33 23.38 -5.10
CA HIS A 498 15.09 23.03 -6.31
C HIS A 498 15.12 21.54 -6.63
N ALA A 499 14.84 20.65 -5.67
CA ALA A 499 14.79 19.19 -5.84
C ALA A 499 13.36 18.65 -6.09
N LEU A 500 12.36 19.53 -6.15
CA LEU A 500 10.97 19.14 -6.17
C LEU A 500 10.54 18.42 -7.45
N ARG A 501 11.07 18.84 -8.61
CA ARG A 501 10.79 18.18 -9.89
C ARG A 501 11.25 16.72 -9.86
N GLU A 502 12.47 16.49 -9.36
CA GLU A 502 13.03 15.16 -9.18
C GLU A 502 12.18 14.35 -8.18
N ALA A 503 11.67 14.99 -7.12
CA ALA A 503 10.80 14.37 -6.13
C ALA A 503 9.44 13.91 -6.69
N LEU A 504 8.74 14.78 -7.43
CA LEU A 504 7.45 14.43 -8.05
C LEU A 504 7.61 13.36 -9.13
N THR A 505 8.75 13.37 -9.85
CA THR A 505 9.08 12.33 -10.83
C THR A 505 9.25 10.99 -10.14
N LEU A 506 10.03 10.94 -9.06
CA LEU A 506 10.26 9.72 -8.28
C LEU A 506 8.98 9.21 -7.62
N ALA A 507 8.22 10.11 -6.99
CA ALA A 507 6.93 9.81 -6.37
C ALA A 507 5.91 9.26 -7.38
N THR A 508 5.93 9.74 -8.62
CA THR A 508 5.08 9.19 -9.68
C THR A 508 5.51 7.77 -10.03
N ALA A 509 6.82 7.49 -10.08
CA ALA A 509 7.36 6.17 -10.41
C ALA A 509 7.13 5.12 -9.33
N THR A 510 7.17 5.49 -8.04
CA THR A 510 6.77 4.63 -6.91
C THR A 510 5.26 4.53 -6.74
N GLY A 511 4.52 5.30 -7.53
CA GLY A 511 3.07 5.33 -7.48
C GLY A 511 2.50 5.90 -6.18
N LEU A 512 3.09 6.99 -5.67
CA LEU A 512 2.38 7.93 -4.79
C LEU A 512 1.29 8.69 -5.57
N PRO A 513 0.29 9.28 -4.89
CA PRO A 513 -0.80 10.04 -5.49
C PRO A 513 -0.36 11.45 -5.92
N THR A 514 0.70 11.56 -6.73
CA THR A 514 1.19 12.86 -7.22
C THR A 514 0.13 13.59 -8.04
N PRO A 515 0.18 14.94 -8.15
CA PRO A 515 -0.77 15.70 -8.97
C PRO A 515 -0.90 15.15 -10.40
N LYS A 516 0.22 14.72 -10.99
CA LYS A 516 0.26 14.04 -12.28
C LYS A 516 -0.59 12.75 -12.31
N ARG A 517 -0.42 11.83 -11.36
CA ARG A 517 -1.21 10.58 -11.33
C ARG A 517 -2.68 10.84 -11.02
N ARG A 518 -2.94 11.79 -10.13
CA ARG A 518 -4.29 12.20 -9.76
C ARG A 518 -5.03 12.85 -10.92
N ALA A 519 -4.36 13.68 -11.72
CA ALA A 519 -4.93 14.21 -12.95
C ALA A 519 -5.27 13.10 -13.95
N ARG A 520 -4.39 12.10 -14.10
CA ARG A 520 -4.68 10.91 -14.91
C ARG A 520 -5.92 10.17 -14.42
N ASP A 521 -6.06 9.93 -13.11
CA ASP A 521 -7.21 9.22 -12.54
C ASP A 521 -8.50 10.03 -12.74
N GLU A 522 -8.46 11.36 -12.57
CA GLU A 522 -9.60 12.24 -12.83
C GLU A 522 -9.94 12.34 -14.33
N LEU A 523 -8.98 12.19 -15.25
CA LEU A 523 -9.25 12.12 -16.70
C LEU A 523 -9.89 10.79 -17.10
N ALA A 524 -9.48 9.67 -16.49
CA ALA A 524 -10.16 8.39 -16.67
C ALA A 524 -11.61 8.47 -16.16
N LYS A 525 -11.79 9.03 -14.95
CA LYS A 525 -13.12 9.30 -14.41
C LYS A 525 -13.94 10.27 -15.28
N ALA A 526 -13.30 11.26 -15.90
CA ALA A 526 -13.97 12.16 -16.84
C ALA A 526 -14.48 11.40 -18.07
N ALA A 527 -13.70 10.45 -18.61
CA ALA A 527 -14.17 9.60 -19.70
C ALA A 527 -15.38 8.75 -19.28
N ASP A 528 -15.37 8.18 -18.07
CA ASP A 528 -16.52 7.45 -17.51
C ASP A 528 -17.76 8.34 -17.36
N CYS A 529 -17.59 9.52 -16.76
CA CYS A 529 -18.69 10.49 -16.60
C CYS A 529 -19.22 10.97 -17.95
N LEU A 530 -18.36 11.10 -18.97
CA LEU A 530 -18.76 11.48 -20.33
C LEU A 530 -19.59 10.37 -20.98
N MET A 531 -19.18 9.11 -20.83
CA MET A 531 -19.92 7.94 -21.31
C MET A 531 -21.30 7.83 -20.64
N ASP A 532 -21.35 8.01 -19.31
CA ASP A 532 -22.60 8.03 -18.54
C ASP A 532 -23.49 9.21 -18.93
N TYR A 533 -22.91 10.38 -19.18
CA TYR A 533 -23.63 11.57 -19.63
C TYR A 533 -24.28 11.33 -21.01
N VAL A 534 -23.52 10.82 -21.98
CA VAL A 534 -24.06 10.46 -23.30
C VAL A 534 -25.14 9.38 -23.18
N SER A 535 -24.98 8.42 -22.26
CA SER A 535 -25.97 7.35 -22.03
C SER A 535 -27.26 7.85 -21.40
N ALA A 536 -27.19 8.71 -20.37
CA ALA A 536 -28.36 9.32 -19.74
C ALA A 536 -29.13 10.22 -20.72
N ARG A 537 -28.40 10.91 -21.60
CA ARG A 537 -28.99 11.73 -22.67
C ARG A 537 -29.77 10.90 -23.68
N ARG A 538 -29.30 9.68 -24.01
CA ARG A 538 -30.03 8.76 -24.91
C ARG A 538 -31.41 8.39 -24.39
N GLN A 539 -31.53 8.19 -23.09
CA GLN A 539 -32.80 7.85 -22.46
C GLN A 539 -33.83 8.99 -22.51
N GLN A 540 -33.40 10.21 -22.84
CA GLN A 540 -34.26 11.37 -23.02
C GLN A 540 -34.63 11.63 -24.49
N LEU A 541 -34.08 10.88 -25.44
CA LEU A 541 -34.44 11.05 -26.84
C LEU A 541 -35.92 10.64 -27.05
N PRO A 542 -36.72 11.45 -27.76
CA PRO A 542 -38.08 11.09 -28.10
C PRO A 542 -38.16 9.71 -28.78
N PRO A 543 -39.24 8.93 -28.56
CA PRO A 543 -39.45 7.66 -29.25
C PRO A 543 -39.32 7.86 -30.75
N GLY A 544 -38.44 7.07 -31.38
CA GLY A 544 -38.17 7.22 -32.80
C GLY A 544 -37.03 8.18 -33.15
N GLN A 545 -36.19 8.61 -32.21
CA GLN A 545 -34.97 9.38 -32.50
C GLN A 545 -33.69 8.60 -32.22
N ARG A 546 -32.64 8.85 -33.03
CA ARG A 546 -31.29 8.27 -32.88
C ARG A 546 -30.23 9.29 -32.47
N PRO A 547 -29.16 8.89 -31.74
CA PRO A 547 -28.09 9.79 -31.28
C PRO A 547 -27.43 10.58 -32.42
N THR A 548 -26.88 11.75 -32.11
CA THR A 548 -26.15 12.56 -33.09
C THR A 548 -24.76 11.98 -33.39
N ASP A 549 -24.15 12.44 -34.49
CA ASP A 549 -22.82 11.96 -34.88
C ASP A 549 -21.75 12.37 -33.86
N GLY A 550 -21.83 13.58 -33.31
CA GLY A 550 -20.97 14.02 -32.21
C GLY A 550 -21.16 13.23 -30.92
N GLU A 551 -22.39 12.83 -30.57
CA GLU A 551 -22.64 11.97 -29.39
C GLU A 551 -21.99 10.59 -29.54
N LEU A 552 -22.09 9.99 -30.73
CA LEU A 552 -21.45 8.71 -31.04
C LEU A 552 -19.92 8.83 -31.08
N ALA A 553 -19.39 9.94 -31.61
CA ALA A 553 -17.95 10.18 -31.67
C ALA A 553 -17.35 10.37 -30.27
N LEU A 554 -18.00 11.14 -29.40
CA LEU A 554 -17.53 11.31 -28.02
C LEU A 554 -17.70 10.03 -27.18
N GLN A 555 -18.71 9.20 -27.44
CA GLN A 555 -18.78 7.86 -26.85
C GLN A 555 -17.58 7.02 -27.30
N ALA A 556 -17.30 6.97 -28.60
CA ALA A 556 -16.17 6.21 -29.13
C ALA A 556 -14.82 6.69 -28.55
N LEU A 557 -14.67 8.00 -28.35
CA LEU A 557 -13.51 8.58 -27.68
C LEU A 557 -13.40 8.12 -26.22
N ALA A 558 -14.49 8.17 -25.45
CA ALA A 558 -14.50 7.71 -24.06
C ALA A 558 -14.17 6.21 -23.96
N GLU A 559 -14.74 5.38 -24.84
CA GLU A 559 -14.44 3.95 -24.95
C GLU A 559 -12.95 3.71 -25.24
N GLN A 560 -12.33 4.52 -26.11
CA GLN A 560 -10.90 4.40 -26.39
C GLN A 560 -10.03 4.73 -25.19
N VAL A 561 -10.38 5.78 -24.43
CA VAL A 561 -9.66 6.13 -23.18
C VAL A 561 -9.75 4.97 -22.18
N GLN A 562 -10.92 4.37 -21.98
CA GLN A 562 -11.12 3.23 -21.08
C GLN A 562 -10.37 1.97 -21.54
N ARG A 563 -10.27 1.73 -22.85
CA ARG A 563 -9.55 0.58 -23.44
C ARG A 563 -8.04 0.78 -23.52
N THR A 564 -7.52 1.93 -23.08
CA THR A 564 -6.08 2.18 -23.12
C THR A 564 -5.36 1.17 -22.22
N PRO A 565 -4.30 0.49 -22.70
CA PRO A 565 -3.60 -0.53 -21.93
C PRO A 565 -3.11 -0.04 -20.57
N ILE A 566 -3.17 -0.94 -19.58
CA ILE A 566 -2.64 -0.69 -18.24
C ILE A 566 -1.14 -0.40 -18.35
N GLY A 567 -0.74 0.83 -17.98
CA GLY A 567 0.65 1.29 -18.03
C GLY A 567 0.90 2.44 -19.01
N THR A 568 -0.01 2.71 -19.94
CA THR A 568 0.07 3.90 -20.80
C THR A 568 -0.19 5.17 -19.99
N ASP A 569 0.65 6.19 -20.17
CA ASP A 569 0.46 7.49 -19.53
C ASP A 569 -0.61 8.30 -20.27
N LEU A 570 -1.84 8.31 -19.72
CA LEU A 570 -2.99 9.03 -20.27
C LEU A 570 -2.72 10.51 -20.53
N LEU A 571 -1.80 11.15 -19.80
CA LEU A 571 -1.47 12.55 -20.02
C LEU A 571 -0.69 12.80 -21.32
N THR A 572 -0.04 11.75 -21.83
CA THR A 572 0.70 11.78 -23.10
C THR A 572 -0.06 11.14 -24.24
N LEU A 573 -1.26 10.59 -23.98
CA LEU A 573 -2.13 10.04 -25.01
C LEU A 573 -2.50 11.17 -25.99
N LYS A 574 -2.11 11.01 -27.24
CA LYS A 574 -2.42 11.95 -28.32
C LYS A 574 -3.56 11.42 -29.16
N PHE A 575 -4.50 12.30 -29.49
CA PHE A 575 -5.48 12.10 -30.55
C PHE A 575 -4.88 12.56 -31.87
N ASP A 576 -3.91 11.78 -32.37
CA ASP A 576 -3.32 11.97 -33.70
C ASP A 576 -4.27 11.46 -34.81
N THR A 577 -3.84 11.59 -36.07
CA THR A 577 -4.68 11.17 -37.21
C THR A 577 -5.10 9.70 -37.14
N ALA A 578 -4.25 8.81 -36.62
CA ALA A 578 -4.56 7.39 -36.51
C ALA A 578 -5.56 7.11 -35.38
N ALA A 579 -5.38 7.74 -34.22
CA ALA A 579 -6.33 7.66 -33.11
C ALA A 579 -7.71 8.22 -33.52
N LEU A 580 -7.75 9.38 -34.18
CA LEU A 580 -9.00 9.97 -34.67
C LEU A 580 -9.67 9.11 -35.74
N ALA A 581 -8.91 8.42 -36.60
CA ALA A 581 -9.45 7.47 -37.58
C ALA A 581 -10.08 6.26 -36.89
N ALA A 582 -9.44 5.70 -35.85
CA ALA A 582 -10.02 4.60 -35.06
C ALA A 582 -11.30 5.01 -34.32
N ILE A 583 -11.36 6.25 -33.80
CA ILE A 583 -12.59 6.81 -33.21
C ILE A 583 -13.69 6.92 -34.27
N ALA A 584 -13.36 7.41 -35.46
CA ALA A 584 -14.33 7.56 -36.55
C ALA A 584 -14.84 6.20 -37.07
N GLU A 585 -13.97 5.19 -37.12
CA GLU A 585 -14.36 3.82 -37.44
C GLU A 585 -15.34 3.27 -36.40
N ARG A 586 -14.98 3.40 -35.10
CA ARG A 586 -15.83 2.98 -33.99
C ARG A 586 -17.16 3.75 -33.95
N GLN A 587 -17.14 5.05 -34.24
CA GLN A 587 -18.34 5.87 -34.42
C GLN A 587 -19.23 5.30 -35.52
N GLY A 588 -18.66 4.87 -36.65
CA GLY A 588 -19.37 4.23 -37.75
C GLY A 588 -19.98 2.87 -37.39
N GLU A 589 -19.29 2.07 -36.56
CA GLU A 589 -19.86 0.84 -35.99
C GLU A 589 -21.05 1.12 -35.07
N LEU A 590 -20.89 2.07 -34.14
CA LEU A 590 -21.96 2.48 -33.23
C LEU A 590 -23.17 2.99 -34.02
N ARG A 591 -22.93 3.80 -35.07
CA ARG A 591 -24.00 4.27 -35.97
C ARG A 591 -24.76 3.10 -36.61
N ARG A 592 -24.04 2.14 -37.20
CA ARG A 592 -24.66 0.95 -37.82
C ARG A 592 -25.46 0.13 -36.82
N HIS A 593 -24.97 -0.02 -35.58
CA HIS A 593 -25.68 -0.73 -34.53
C HIS A 593 -27.03 -0.07 -34.21
N PHE A 594 -27.08 1.27 -34.12
CA PHE A 594 -28.33 1.99 -33.92
C PHE A 594 -29.25 2.00 -35.15
N GLU A 595 -28.70 1.88 -36.36
CA GLU A 595 -29.46 1.77 -37.61
C GLU A 595 -30.11 0.40 -37.82
N GLN A 596 -29.49 -0.68 -37.29
CA GLN A 596 -30.02 -2.05 -37.38
C GLN A 596 -31.19 -2.33 -36.43
N GLY A 597 -31.37 -1.51 -35.37
CA GLY A 597 -32.36 -1.74 -34.32
C GLY A 597 -33.78 -1.29 -34.66
N ASP A 598 -33.99 -0.29 -35.53
CA ASP A 598 -35.32 0.17 -35.99
C ASP A 598 -35.20 1.22 -37.12
N VAL A 599 -35.59 0.89 -38.35
CA VAL A 599 -35.34 1.68 -39.58
C VAL A 599 -36.20 2.96 -39.66
N THR A 600 -37.17 3.12 -38.77
CA THR A 600 -38.16 4.21 -38.77
C THR A 600 -37.73 5.44 -37.95
N LYS A 601 -36.55 5.41 -37.30
CA LYS A 601 -36.13 6.47 -36.38
C LYS A 601 -35.45 7.66 -37.09
N ALA A 602 -35.98 8.87 -36.90
CA ALA A 602 -35.38 10.13 -37.39
C ALA A 602 -34.09 10.47 -36.62
N LYS A 603 -33.16 11.21 -37.24
CA LYS A 603 -31.97 11.73 -36.52
C LYS A 603 -32.43 12.71 -35.44
N ALA A 604 -31.90 12.58 -34.21
CA ALA A 604 -32.18 13.56 -33.17
C ALA A 604 -31.72 14.96 -33.59
N SER A 605 -32.38 15.99 -33.07
CA SER A 605 -31.94 17.38 -33.27
C SER A 605 -30.48 17.54 -32.84
N PRO A 606 -29.63 18.19 -33.67
CA PRO A 606 -28.21 18.34 -33.37
C PRO A 606 -28.03 19.03 -32.03
N HIS A 607 -27.19 18.45 -31.18
CA HIS A 607 -26.71 19.14 -29.98
C HIS A 607 -25.43 19.86 -30.35
N ASP A 608 -25.54 21.17 -30.58
CA ASP A 608 -24.47 22.01 -31.13
C ASP A 608 -23.13 21.83 -30.40
N GLY A 609 -23.15 21.60 -29.08
CA GLY A 609 -21.94 21.38 -28.28
C GLY A 609 -21.20 20.07 -28.59
N PHE A 610 -21.91 18.97 -28.89
CA PHE A 610 -21.27 17.66 -29.17
C PHE A 610 -20.65 17.66 -30.57
N ASP A 611 -21.40 18.16 -31.56
CA ASP A 611 -20.92 18.25 -32.94
C ASP A 611 -19.83 19.32 -33.11
N ALA A 612 -19.86 20.41 -32.33
CA ALA A 612 -18.77 21.39 -32.29
C ALA A 612 -17.51 20.83 -31.63
N ALA A 613 -17.63 20.07 -30.53
CA ALA A 613 -16.50 19.41 -29.89
C ALA A 613 -15.79 18.44 -30.84
N TRP A 614 -16.55 17.59 -31.54
CA TRP A 614 -15.98 16.64 -32.48
C TRP A 614 -15.27 17.33 -33.65
N ARG A 615 -15.90 18.33 -34.28
CA ARG A 615 -15.26 19.10 -35.37
C ARG A 615 -13.96 19.78 -34.92
N ALA A 616 -13.94 20.30 -33.71
CA ALA A 616 -12.75 20.95 -33.17
C ALA A 616 -11.62 19.96 -32.88
N LEU A 617 -11.94 18.75 -32.38
CA LEU A 617 -10.95 17.67 -32.20
C LEU A 617 -10.34 17.20 -33.51
N GLN A 618 -11.08 17.25 -34.61
CA GLN A 618 -10.59 16.87 -35.94
C GLN A 618 -9.67 17.92 -36.58
N ALA A 619 -9.69 19.17 -36.09
CA ALA A 619 -8.97 20.27 -36.71
C ALA A 619 -7.48 20.29 -36.35
N THR A 620 -7.12 19.83 -35.15
CA THR A 620 -5.74 19.86 -34.62
C THR A 620 -5.46 18.65 -33.73
N GLU A 621 -4.19 18.25 -33.67
CA GLU A 621 -3.77 17.23 -32.71
C GLU A 621 -3.89 17.75 -31.27
N HIS A 622 -4.44 16.93 -30.39
CA HIS A 622 -4.60 17.24 -28.97
C HIS A 622 -4.08 16.09 -28.11
N THR A 623 -3.47 16.43 -26.98
CA THR A 623 -3.32 15.48 -25.88
C THR A 623 -4.68 15.24 -25.19
N LEU A 624 -4.82 14.14 -24.47
CA LEU A 624 -6.07 13.84 -23.75
C LEU A 624 -6.54 14.95 -22.78
N PRO A 625 -5.67 15.60 -21.97
CA PRO A 625 -6.06 16.74 -21.15
C PRO A 625 -6.62 17.91 -21.99
N GLU A 626 -5.98 18.23 -23.12
CA GLU A 626 -6.41 19.31 -24.02
C GLU A 626 -7.75 18.96 -24.70
N ALA A 627 -7.91 17.71 -25.15
CA ALA A 627 -9.13 17.22 -25.75
C ALA A 627 -10.31 17.26 -24.76
N MET A 628 -10.12 16.78 -23.53
CA MET A 628 -11.15 16.82 -22.49
C MET A 628 -11.52 18.26 -22.10
N SER A 629 -10.53 19.16 -22.02
CA SER A 629 -10.77 20.59 -21.78
C SER A 629 -11.51 21.28 -22.93
N LEU A 630 -11.23 20.88 -24.17
CA LEU A 630 -11.97 21.36 -25.33
C LEU A 630 -13.42 20.89 -25.26
N ILE A 631 -13.64 19.59 -25.06
CA ILE A 631 -14.97 19.01 -24.91
C ILE A 631 -15.73 19.71 -23.77
N GLN A 632 -15.11 19.88 -22.61
CA GLN A 632 -15.68 20.60 -21.47
C GLN A 632 -16.15 22.00 -21.86
N ARG A 633 -15.33 22.79 -22.56
CA ARG A 633 -15.70 24.14 -23.03
C ARG A 633 -16.87 24.14 -23.99
N GLN A 634 -16.91 23.21 -24.95
CA GLN A 634 -18.00 23.12 -25.93
C GLN A 634 -19.31 22.62 -25.32
N LEU A 635 -19.24 21.83 -24.24
CA LEU A 635 -20.38 21.34 -23.48
C LEU A 635 -20.82 22.30 -22.36
N LEU A 636 -20.14 23.43 -22.15
CA LEU A 636 -20.58 24.50 -21.23
C LEU A 636 -21.72 25.35 -21.80
N SER A 637 -22.08 25.21 -23.08
CA SER A 637 -23.13 25.98 -23.73
C SER A 637 -24.43 26.03 -22.89
N PRO A 638 -24.84 27.22 -22.43
CA PRO A 638 -25.97 27.38 -21.52
C PRO A 638 -27.23 27.68 -22.33
N HIS A 639 -27.88 26.70 -22.94
CA HIS A 639 -29.19 26.94 -23.57
C HIS A 639 -30.20 25.81 -23.27
N GLN A 640 -31.28 26.21 -22.58
CA GLN A 640 -32.65 25.66 -22.61
C GLN A 640 -33.11 24.54 -21.63
N ALA A 641 -32.31 24.04 -20.70
CA ALA A 641 -32.80 22.97 -19.79
C ALA A 641 -33.51 23.46 -18.50
N ALA A 642 -33.14 24.63 -17.96
CA ALA A 642 -33.59 25.04 -16.62
C ALA A 642 -35.08 25.43 -16.54
N SER A 643 -35.70 25.84 -17.66
CA SER A 643 -37.12 26.17 -17.75
C SER A 643 -38.01 24.96 -18.06
N ALA A 644 -37.51 23.94 -18.78
CA ALA A 644 -38.24 22.72 -19.13
C ALA A 644 -38.31 21.71 -17.97
N PHE A 645 -37.34 21.73 -17.07
CA PHE A 645 -37.22 20.79 -15.95
C PHE A 645 -38.38 20.84 -14.93
N ARG A 646 -39.07 22.00 -14.79
CA ARG A 646 -40.17 22.16 -13.83
C ARG A 646 -41.48 21.48 -14.25
N GLN A 647 -41.58 21.01 -15.50
CA GLN A 647 -42.81 20.43 -16.07
C GLN A 647 -42.73 18.91 -16.32
N LEU A 648 -41.57 18.27 -16.11
CA LEU A 648 -41.37 16.84 -16.33
C LEU A 648 -41.77 16.02 -15.09
N THR A 649 -42.48 14.90 -15.29
CA THR A 649 -42.86 13.94 -14.23
C THR A 649 -42.47 12.51 -14.63
N GLY A 650 -42.33 11.59 -13.65
CA GLY A 650 -42.01 10.18 -13.91
C GLY A 650 -40.56 9.94 -14.38
N GLU A 651 -40.35 8.94 -15.23
CA GLU A 651 -39.03 8.49 -15.70
C GLU A 651 -38.25 9.58 -16.46
N ALA A 652 -38.94 10.46 -17.20
CA ALA A 652 -38.31 11.56 -17.92
C ALA A 652 -37.60 12.55 -16.97
N ALA A 653 -38.18 12.80 -15.79
CA ALA A 653 -37.56 13.65 -14.76
C ALA A 653 -36.34 12.97 -14.10
N HIS A 654 -36.38 11.64 -13.95
CA HIS A 654 -35.25 10.86 -13.43
C HIS A 654 -34.03 10.95 -14.35
N TRP A 655 -34.21 10.67 -15.65
CA TRP A 655 -33.12 10.71 -16.62
C TRP A 655 -32.57 12.11 -16.87
N ALA A 656 -33.43 13.13 -16.85
CA ALA A 656 -33.00 14.53 -16.89
C ALA A 656 -32.10 14.86 -15.69
N LYS A 657 -32.49 14.45 -14.48
CA LYS A 657 -31.69 14.66 -13.25
C LYS A 657 -30.36 13.92 -13.32
N GLN A 658 -30.36 12.70 -13.86
CA GLN A 658 -29.14 11.91 -14.04
C GLN A 658 -28.21 12.51 -15.09
N GLU A 659 -28.71 12.99 -16.22
CA GLU A 659 -27.93 13.70 -17.24
C GLU A 659 -27.26 14.94 -16.63
N ALA A 660 -28.01 15.79 -15.94
CA ALA A 660 -27.47 16.99 -15.28
C ALA A 660 -26.40 16.63 -14.23
N ALA A 661 -26.63 15.57 -13.44
CA ALA A 661 -25.66 15.09 -12.46
C ALA A 661 -24.36 14.58 -13.12
N GLN A 662 -24.46 13.80 -14.19
CA GLN A 662 -23.28 13.25 -14.89
C GLN A 662 -22.52 14.31 -15.69
N ARG A 663 -23.23 15.27 -16.29
CA ARG A 663 -22.62 16.47 -16.88
C ARG A 663 -21.83 17.24 -15.83
N ASN A 664 -22.40 17.50 -14.66
CA ASN A 664 -21.70 18.21 -13.57
C ASN A 664 -20.48 17.43 -13.08
N ARG A 665 -20.58 16.09 -12.96
CA ARG A 665 -19.45 15.22 -12.58
C ARG A 665 -18.35 15.23 -13.64
N PHE A 666 -18.69 15.19 -14.93
CA PHE A 666 -17.74 15.35 -16.02
C PHE A 666 -17.01 16.69 -15.94
N HIS A 667 -17.74 17.81 -15.84
CA HIS A 667 -17.13 19.13 -15.70
C HIS A 667 -16.26 19.24 -14.45
N ALA A 668 -16.68 18.66 -13.33
CA ALA A 668 -15.89 18.65 -12.09
C ALA A 668 -14.60 17.82 -12.23
N ALA A 669 -14.66 16.65 -12.87
CA ALA A 669 -13.50 15.79 -13.10
C ALA A 669 -12.47 16.44 -14.03
N VAL A 670 -12.90 17.00 -15.17
CA VAL A 670 -12.00 17.74 -16.09
C VAL A 670 -11.44 18.99 -15.42
N GLY A 671 -12.28 19.76 -14.72
CA GLY A 671 -11.85 20.94 -13.97
C GLY A 671 -10.82 20.58 -12.89
N LYS A 672 -11.00 19.46 -12.17
CA LYS A 672 -10.04 18.99 -11.17
C LYS A 672 -8.75 18.49 -11.82
N ALA A 673 -8.81 17.75 -12.93
CA ALA A 673 -7.63 17.32 -13.66
C ALA A 673 -6.78 18.51 -14.14
N ASN A 674 -7.41 19.55 -14.68
CA ASN A 674 -6.71 20.77 -15.10
C ASN A 674 -6.05 21.48 -13.93
N ARG A 675 -6.76 21.65 -12.80
CA ARG A 675 -6.17 22.23 -11.59
C ARG A 675 -4.94 21.45 -11.13
N LEU A 676 -5.02 20.12 -11.06
CA LEU A 676 -3.88 19.27 -10.68
C LEU A 676 -2.67 19.34 -11.63
N LEU A 677 -2.89 19.68 -12.91
CA LEU A 677 -1.82 19.81 -13.91
C LEU A 677 -1.21 21.21 -13.96
N TYR A 678 -2.00 22.25 -13.65
CA TYR A 678 -1.64 23.63 -13.97
C TYR A 678 -1.66 24.58 -12.76
N ASP A 679 -2.48 24.32 -11.75
CA ASP A 679 -2.42 25.03 -10.47
C ASP A 679 -1.17 24.56 -9.72
N GLY A 680 -0.57 25.42 -8.91
CA GLY A 680 0.62 25.01 -8.17
C GLY A 680 1.90 24.89 -9.02
N ASP A 681 1.94 25.47 -10.23
CA ASP A 681 3.13 25.44 -11.10
C ASP A 681 4.28 26.30 -10.54
N LEU A 682 5.16 25.65 -9.78
CA LEU A 682 6.33 26.26 -9.16
C LEU A 682 7.41 26.66 -10.17
N ASP A 683 7.36 26.21 -11.43
CA ASP A 683 8.24 26.70 -12.48
C ASP A 683 7.82 28.11 -12.94
N LYS A 684 6.55 28.49 -12.75
CA LYS A 684 6.02 29.83 -13.07
C LYS A 684 6.10 30.80 -11.89
N ARG A 685 5.62 30.40 -10.72
CA ARG A 685 5.54 31.25 -9.51
C ARG A 685 5.85 30.44 -8.26
N VAL A 686 6.86 30.84 -7.50
CA VAL A 686 7.17 30.25 -6.19
C VAL A 686 6.50 31.10 -5.10
N SER A 687 5.51 30.54 -4.41
CA SER A 687 4.89 31.11 -3.20
C SER A 687 4.37 30.00 -2.28
N GLY A 688 4.03 30.33 -1.04
CA GLY A 688 3.38 29.40 -0.11
C GLY A 688 2.06 28.86 -0.65
N GLN A 689 1.23 29.72 -1.27
CA GLN A 689 -0.02 29.27 -1.92
C GLN A 689 0.25 28.28 -3.07
N THR A 690 1.20 28.56 -3.97
CA THR A 690 1.53 27.62 -5.05
C THR A 690 2.00 26.27 -4.50
N PHE A 691 2.76 26.29 -3.39
CA PHE A 691 3.20 25.06 -2.73
C PHE A 691 2.04 24.30 -2.06
N HIS A 692 1.07 25.02 -1.49
CA HIS A 692 -0.17 24.43 -0.97
C HIS A 692 -0.97 23.74 -2.08
N ASP A 693 -1.31 24.49 -3.14
CA ASP A 693 -2.12 24.01 -4.27
C ASP A 693 -1.53 22.74 -4.92
N LEU A 694 -0.19 22.67 -4.99
CA LEU A 694 0.53 21.52 -5.54
C LEU A 694 0.38 20.26 -4.68
N PHE A 695 0.31 20.40 -3.35
CA PHE A 695 0.40 19.28 -2.42
C PHE A 695 -0.91 18.93 -1.71
N GLU A 696 -1.91 19.82 -1.68
CA GLU A 696 -3.21 19.60 -1.01
C GLU A 696 -3.83 18.24 -1.37
N ASP A 697 -4.08 17.99 -2.67
CA ASP A 697 -4.70 16.72 -3.12
C ASP A 697 -3.77 15.53 -2.88
N MET A 698 -2.45 15.70 -3.01
CA MET A 698 -1.50 14.62 -2.73
C MET A 698 -1.58 14.20 -1.25
N LEU A 699 -1.49 15.15 -0.32
CA LEU A 699 -1.51 14.90 1.12
C LEU A 699 -2.85 14.31 1.58
N ALA A 700 -3.96 14.78 0.99
CA ALA A 700 -5.28 14.22 1.23
C ALA A 700 -5.43 12.76 0.76
N HIS A 701 -4.52 12.28 -0.10
CA HIS A 701 -4.59 10.95 -0.70
C HIS A 701 -3.43 10.02 -0.33
N LEU A 702 -2.49 10.44 0.51
CA LEU A 702 -1.43 9.56 1.00
C LEU A 702 -2.01 8.41 1.84
N GLU A 703 -1.46 7.22 1.62
CA GLU A 703 -1.78 6.02 2.38
C GLU A 703 -0.85 5.86 3.59
N TRP A 704 -1.23 5.01 4.56
CA TRP A 704 -0.38 4.77 5.73
C TRP A 704 1.02 4.27 5.32
N ARG A 705 2.03 4.93 5.88
CA ARG A 705 3.48 4.77 5.68
C ARG A 705 3.99 5.27 4.32
N ASP A 706 3.19 6.01 3.57
CA ASP A 706 3.69 6.73 2.40
C ASP A 706 4.62 7.88 2.83
N LYS A 707 5.73 8.01 2.10
CA LYS A 707 6.77 9.01 2.37
C LYS A 707 7.20 9.71 1.09
N LEU A 708 7.34 11.04 1.17
CA LEU A 708 8.02 11.84 0.18
C LEU A 708 9.01 12.79 0.88
N ARG A 709 10.29 12.65 0.58
CA ARG A 709 11.36 13.53 1.06
C ARG A 709 12.08 14.14 -0.13
N PHE A 710 12.36 15.43 -0.07
CA PHE A 710 13.18 16.11 -1.07
C PHE A 710 14.18 17.05 -0.40
N THR A 711 15.38 17.10 -0.98
CA THR A 711 16.54 17.68 -0.32
C THR A 711 17.45 18.35 -1.34
N GLU A 712 17.88 19.59 -1.06
CA GLU A 712 19.01 20.20 -1.75
C GLU A 712 20.26 20.11 -0.86
N GLN A 713 21.32 19.52 -1.40
CA GLN A 713 22.61 19.35 -0.74
C GLN A 713 23.66 20.20 -1.43
N HIS A 714 24.39 21.02 -0.67
CA HIS A 714 25.60 21.69 -1.14
C HIS A 714 26.81 20.99 -0.52
N ALA A 715 27.69 20.45 -1.35
CA ALA A 715 28.90 19.75 -0.93
C ALA A 715 30.14 20.52 -1.35
N ARG A 716 31.08 20.72 -0.42
CA ARG A 716 32.38 21.34 -0.66
C ARG A 716 33.49 20.47 -0.11
N GLY A 717 34.58 20.31 -0.83
CA GLY A 717 35.64 19.41 -0.39
C GLY A 717 36.90 19.48 -1.22
N VAL A 718 37.86 18.64 -0.86
CA VAL A 718 39.12 18.43 -1.57
C VAL A 718 39.26 16.94 -1.84
N ASN A 719 39.73 16.60 -3.03
CA ASN A 719 39.91 15.23 -3.48
C ASN A 719 41.28 15.10 -4.17
N LEU A 720 42.18 14.30 -3.60
CA LEU A 720 43.52 14.07 -4.13
C LEU A 720 43.57 12.88 -5.11
N GLY A 721 42.45 12.19 -5.34
CA GLY A 721 42.37 11.07 -6.28
C GLY A 721 42.88 11.37 -7.71
N PRO A 722 42.66 12.58 -8.28
CA PRO A 722 43.19 12.90 -9.60
C PRO A 722 44.73 13.01 -9.66
N LEU A 723 45.43 13.30 -8.54
CA LEU A 723 46.90 13.35 -8.52
C LEU A 723 47.47 11.95 -8.76
N ALA A 724 46.89 10.93 -8.11
CA ALA A 724 47.29 9.54 -8.29
C ALA A 724 47.06 9.03 -9.72
N ALA A 725 45.98 9.47 -10.38
CA ALA A 725 45.74 9.15 -11.78
C ALA A 725 46.74 9.84 -12.74
N ALA A 726 47.22 11.04 -12.40
CA ALA A 726 48.23 11.76 -13.17
C ALA A 726 49.62 11.10 -13.08
N PHE A 727 50.00 10.56 -11.91
CA PHE A 727 51.25 9.79 -11.76
C PHE A 727 51.27 8.48 -12.54
N ALA A 728 50.10 7.87 -12.82
CA ALA A 728 50.00 6.69 -13.66
C ALA A 728 50.21 6.94 -15.17
N VAL A 729 50.12 8.20 -15.62
CA VAL A 729 50.37 8.58 -17.03
C VAL A 729 51.87 8.63 -17.36
N LEU A 730 52.76 8.46 -16.37
CA LEU A 730 54.22 8.48 -16.51
C LEU A 730 54.82 7.20 -17.15
N GLY A 731 54.02 6.33 -17.77
CA GLY A 731 54.51 5.23 -18.60
C GLY A 731 54.99 3.98 -17.85
N LEU A 732 54.64 3.83 -16.56
CA LEU A 732 54.90 2.61 -15.81
C LEU A 732 53.82 1.55 -16.08
N PRO A 733 54.16 0.27 -16.28
CA PRO A 733 53.18 -0.81 -16.53
C PRO A 733 52.27 -1.07 -15.32
N LEU A 734 52.70 -0.69 -14.11
CA LEU A 734 51.92 -0.66 -12.87
C LEU A 734 52.19 0.65 -12.12
N GLY A 735 51.12 1.30 -11.64
CA GLY A 735 51.16 2.49 -10.80
C GLY A 735 50.40 2.28 -9.49
N ALA A 736 50.92 2.84 -8.40
CA ALA A 736 50.20 2.94 -7.15
C ALA A 736 49.18 4.09 -7.21
N LYS A 737 47.96 3.82 -6.77
CA LYS A 737 46.87 4.79 -6.69
C LYS A 737 46.57 5.10 -5.23
N MET A 738 46.63 6.37 -4.85
CA MET A 738 46.21 6.86 -3.53
C MET A 738 44.95 7.70 -3.68
N VAL A 739 43.97 7.48 -2.82
CA VAL A 739 42.72 8.24 -2.79
C VAL A 739 42.58 8.84 -1.40
N LEU A 740 42.54 10.17 -1.32
CA LEU A 740 42.20 10.90 -0.11
C LEU A 740 41.16 11.96 -0.48
N SER A 741 40.02 11.97 0.20
CA SER A 741 39.03 13.03 0.06
C SER A 741 38.45 13.45 1.40
N LEU A 742 38.18 14.75 1.50
CA LEU A 742 37.52 15.39 2.63
C LEU A 742 36.40 16.26 2.07
N GLN A 743 35.19 16.10 2.58
CA GLN A 743 34.01 16.79 2.10
C GLN A 743 33.15 17.24 3.29
N ILE A 744 32.59 18.43 3.19
CA ILE A 744 31.53 18.95 4.07
C ILE A 744 30.29 19.13 3.21
N SER A 745 29.16 18.59 3.65
CA SER A 745 27.86 18.82 3.01
C SER A 745 26.90 19.54 3.95
N THR A 746 26.08 20.42 3.37
CA THR A 746 24.95 21.05 4.03
C THR A 746 23.69 20.75 3.24
N GLU A 747 22.68 20.23 3.90
CA GLU A 747 21.41 19.79 3.33
C GLU A 747 20.27 20.63 3.89
N ARG A 748 19.27 20.89 3.05
CA ARG A 748 17.97 21.46 3.43
C ARG A 748 16.91 20.48 2.98
N VAL A 749 15.99 20.13 3.86
CA VAL A 749 15.03 19.04 3.65
C VAL A 749 13.62 19.47 4.00
N ILE A 750 12.69 19.06 3.14
CA ILE A 750 11.26 18.94 3.47
C ILE A 750 10.87 17.48 3.30
N GLU A 751 10.15 16.95 4.28
CA GLU A 751 9.63 15.59 4.26
C GLU A 751 8.15 15.58 4.65
N PHE A 752 7.35 14.88 3.85
CA PHE A 752 5.98 14.50 4.16
C PHE A 752 5.94 13.01 4.45
N TYR A 753 5.28 12.64 5.54
CA TYR A 753 5.10 11.23 5.90
C TYR A 753 3.74 11.00 6.52
N MET A 754 3.00 10.04 5.98
CA MET A 754 1.74 9.57 6.55
C MET A 754 2.02 8.41 7.51
N GLY A 755 2.64 8.67 8.66
CA GLY A 755 3.08 7.61 9.57
C GLY A 755 1.95 6.92 10.33
N ARG A 756 2.18 5.69 10.85
CA ARG A 756 1.24 4.96 11.75
C ARG A 756 0.77 5.83 12.93
N THR A 757 1.65 6.67 13.43
CA THR A 757 1.43 7.61 14.54
C THR A 757 0.78 8.93 14.13
N GLY A 758 0.38 9.09 12.87
CA GLY A 758 -0.23 10.29 12.29
C GLY A 758 0.64 10.98 11.22
N PRO A 759 0.02 11.80 10.36
CA PRO A 759 0.72 12.56 9.32
C PRO A 759 1.62 13.64 9.91
N TYR A 760 2.78 13.86 9.28
CA TYR A 760 3.66 14.97 9.62
C TYR A 760 4.32 15.63 8.41
N ILE A 761 4.71 16.88 8.60
CA ILE A 761 5.70 17.60 7.80
C ILE A 761 6.95 17.86 8.65
N GLN A 762 8.12 17.58 8.09
CA GLN A 762 9.40 17.89 8.72
C GLN A 762 10.15 18.93 7.87
N ILE A 763 10.63 19.98 8.54
CA ILE A 763 11.42 21.07 7.97
C ILE A 763 12.77 21.03 8.66
N GLY A 764 13.84 20.76 7.91
CA GLY A 764 15.14 20.50 8.53
C GLY A 764 16.36 20.92 7.71
N LYS A 765 17.51 20.88 8.38
CA LYS A 765 18.83 21.02 7.80
C LYS A 765 19.76 19.97 8.38
N GLN A 766 20.68 19.47 7.58
CA GLN A 766 21.69 18.52 8.03
C GLN A 766 23.06 19.01 7.60
N LYS A 767 24.05 18.94 8.50
CA LYS A 767 25.45 19.20 8.18
C LYS A 767 26.26 17.94 8.38
N ALA A 768 26.96 17.48 7.35
CA ALA A 768 27.76 16.26 7.41
C ALA A 768 29.20 16.49 6.98
N HIS A 769 30.09 15.68 7.54
CA HIS A 769 31.50 15.60 7.25
C HIS A 769 31.78 14.21 6.72
N LEU A 770 32.28 14.11 5.50
CA LEU A 770 32.67 12.88 4.85
C LEU A 770 34.19 12.88 4.65
N SER A 771 34.83 11.79 5.06
CA SER A 771 36.24 11.51 4.84
C SER A 771 36.38 10.16 4.15
N GLN A 772 37.29 10.08 3.19
CA GLN A 772 37.60 8.85 2.48
C GLN A 772 39.11 8.73 2.28
N ALA A 773 39.65 7.57 2.57
CA ALA A 773 41.06 7.25 2.37
C ALA A 773 41.19 5.86 1.76
N GLY A 774 42.10 5.67 0.82
CA GLY A 774 42.27 4.37 0.18
C GLY A 774 43.51 4.28 -0.69
N ALA A 775 43.84 3.05 -1.03
CA ALA A 775 44.98 2.71 -1.87
C ALA A 775 44.55 1.69 -2.92
N GLY A 776 45.29 1.65 -4.03
CA GLY A 776 45.01 0.75 -5.13
C GLY A 776 46.17 0.68 -6.10
N LEU A 777 45.94 -0.06 -7.17
CA LEU A 777 46.87 -0.27 -8.26
C LEU A 777 46.15 -0.01 -9.57
N ASN A 778 46.88 0.50 -10.56
CA ASN A 778 46.42 0.53 -11.94
C ASN A 778 47.53 0.10 -12.87
N GLY A 779 47.16 -0.42 -14.03
CA GLY A 779 48.12 -0.85 -15.05
C GLY A 779 47.49 -0.76 -16.42
N GLY A 780 48.29 -0.61 -17.46
CA GLY A 780 47.76 -0.49 -18.82
C GLY A 780 48.82 -0.36 -19.88
N CYS A 781 48.37 -0.48 -21.13
CA CYS A 781 49.19 -0.36 -22.33
C CYS A 781 48.55 0.64 -23.29
N ILE A 782 49.38 1.38 -24.01
CA ILE A 782 48.96 2.35 -25.02
C ILE A 782 49.67 2.00 -26.33
N TRP A 783 48.88 1.81 -27.38
CA TRP A 783 49.32 1.55 -28.74
C TRP A 783 49.13 2.80 -29.60
N SER A 784 50.10 3.10 -30.48
CA SER A 784 49.97 4.17 -31.46
C SER A 784 49.38 3.62 -32.76
N LEU A 785 48.22 4.12 -33.17
CA LEU A 785 47.54 3.77 -34.43
C LEU A 785 47.82 4.88 -35.47
N GLY A 786 49.10 5.13 -35.76
CA GLY A 786 49.56 6.20 -36.66
C GLY A 786 50.05 7.47 -35.93
N LYS A 787 50.24 8.57 -36.68
CA LYS A 787 50.88 9.83 -36.19
C LYS A 787 50.01 10.64 -35.20
N LYS A 788 48.68 10.48 -35.21
CA LYS A 788 47.75 11.33 -34.44
C LYS A 788 46.74 10.57 -33.58
N LEU A 789 46.66 9.24 -33.70
CA LEU A 789 45.69 8.40 -33.01
C LEU A 789 46.41 7.42 -32.07
N ARG A 790 45.98 7.36 -30.82
CA ARG A 790 46.47 6.42 -29.81
C ARG A 790 45.29 5.69 -29.19
N MET A 791 45.42 4.38 -29.01
CA MET A 791 44.47 3.55 -28.28
C MET A 791 45.14 3.03 -27.02
N GLY A 792 44.44 2.98 -25.90
CA GLY A 792 44.96 2.38 -24.68
C GLY A 792 43.94 1.49 -24.01
N MET A 793 44.42 0.44 -23.35
CA MET A 793 43.63 -0.39 -22.45
C MET A 793 44.32 -0.41 -21.09
N GLY A 794 43.55 -0.32 -20.03
CA GLY A 794 44.06 -0.38 -18.67
C GLY A 794 43.07 -1.02 -17.72
N TRP A 795 43.55 -1.33 -16.52
CA TRP A 795 42.75 -1.83 -15.42
C TRP A 795 43.12 -1.06 -14.14
N SER A 796 42.20 -1.04 -13.19
CA SER A 796 42.45 -0.48 -11.87
C SER A 796 41.72 -1.29 -10.80
N ALA A 797 42.38 -1.48 -9.66
CA ALA A 797 41.81 -2.09 -8.47
C ALA A 797 42.11 -1.18 -7.28
N ASP A 798 41.12 -0.80 -6.48
CA ASP A 798 41.34 0.03 -5.29
C ASP A 798 40.43 -0.35 -4.12
N LEU A 799 40.94 -0.17 -2.90
CA LEU A 799 40.23 -0.35 -1.64
C LEU A 799 40.22 0.98 -0.89
N ARG A 800 39.05 1.38 -0.38
CA ARG A 800 38.84 2.65 0.31
C ARG A 800 38.05 2.45 1.58
N VAL A 801 38.42 3.16 2.63
CA VAL A 801 37.64 3.34 3.86
C VAL A 801 36.93 4.69 3.77
N ARG A 802 35.66 4.72 4.18
CA ARG A 802 34.79 5.90 4.20
C ARG A 802 34.26 6.09 5.60
N ARG A 803 34.25 7.34 6.07
CA ARG A 803 33.63 7.73 7.33
C ARG A 803 32.86 9.02 7.14
N GLU A 804 31.58 8.97 7.49
CA GLU A 804 30.66 10.09 7.45
C GLU A 804 30.10 10.33 8.86
N SER A 805 30.04 11.58 9.27
CA SER A 805 29.37 12.00 10.49
C SER A 805 28.55 13.25 10.22
N GLY A 806 27.27 13.24 10.56
CA GLY A 806 26.37 14.35 10.37
C GLY A 806 25.56 14.68 11.61
N ILE A 807 25.05 15.91 11.64
CA ILE A 807 24.14 16.41 12.65
C ILE A 807 22.93 16.97 11.92
N GLU A 808 21.75 16.46 12.28
CA GLU A 808 20.46 16.92 11.78
C GLU A 808 19.80 17.87 12.80
N GLN A 809 19.16 18.91 12.29
CA GLN A 809 18.40 19.89 13.05
C GLN A 809 17.12 20.26 12.31
N GLY A 810 16.05 20.55 13.02
CA GLY A 810 14.80 20.94 12.39
C GLY A 810 13.60 20.89 13.32
N VAL A 811 12.42 20.97 12.70
CA VAL A 811 11.13 20.88 13.39
C VAL A 811 10.23 19.91 12.63
N GLN A 812 9.43 19.15 13.37
CA GLN A 812 8.42 18.24 12.83
C GLN A 812 7.05 18.65 13.37
N LEU A 813 6.12 18.97 12.46
CA LEU A 813 4.73 19.26 12.77
C LEU A 813 3.90 18.01 12.49
N ARG A 814 3.29 17.43 13.53
CA ARG A 814 2.51 16.19 13.43
C ARG A 814 1.12 16.37 14.05
N ILE A 815 0.11 15.77 13.43
CA ILE A 815 -1.19 15.51 14.08
C ILE A 815 -1.18 14.06 14.56
N PRO A 816 -1.06 13.79 15.87
CA PRO A 816 -0.93 12.43 16.35
C PRO A 816 -2.21 11.61 16.18
N ARG A 817 -2.09 10.41 15.63
CA ARG A 817 -3.18 9.42 15.59
C ARG A 817 -3.27 8.73 16.94
N ARG A 818 -4.25 9.11 17.78
CA ARG A 818 -4.45 8.56 19.13
C ARG A 818 -5.31 7.28 19.18
N ALA A 819 -6.28 7.16 18.28
CA ALA A 819 -7.14 5.98 18.16
C ALA A 819 -7.45 5.67 16.69
N LYS A 820 -7.94 4.45 16.42
CA LYS A 820 -8.50 4.07 15.12
C LYS A 820 -9.87 4.76 14.90
N GLY A 821 -10.29 4.90 13.64
CA GLY A 821 -11.59 5.48 13.26
C GLY A 821 -11.66 7.02 13.33
N GLN A 822 -10.52 7.70 13.54
CA GLN A 822 -10.42 9.17 13.53
C GLN A 822 -9.63 9.68 12.32
N ASP A 823 -9.38 8.83 11.34
CA ASP A 823 -8.43 9.08 10.26
C ASP A 823 -8.89 10.27 9.40
N VAL A 824 -10.19 10.37 9.10
CA VAL A 824 -10.79 11.52 8.41
C VAL A 824 -10.57 12.84 9.17
N ALA A 825 -10.78 12.83 10.50
CA ALA A 825 -10.59 14.01 11.33
C ALA A 825 -9.12 14.43 11.42
N ILE A 826 -8.21 13.45 11.48
CA ILE A 826 -6.76 13.68 11.52
C ILE A 826 -6.26 14.27 10.21
N VAL A 827 -6.69 13.72 9.06
CA VAL A 827 -6.32 14.24 7.73
C VAL A 827 -6.87 15.66 7.56
N THR A 828 -8.12 15.92 7.95
CA THR A 828 -8.70 17.27 7.93
C THR A 828 -7.88 18.28 8.73
N GLN A 829 -7.51 17.92 9.98
CA GLN A 829 -6.68 18.77 10.84
C GLN A 829 -5.28 19.00 10.27
N PHE A 830 -4.70 17.98 9.64
CA PHE A 830 -3.38 18.09 9.03
C PHE A 830 -3.39 18.99 7.78
N LEU A 831 -4.45 18.94 6.97
CA LEU A 831 -4.62 19.83 5.82
C LEU A 831 -4.84 21.28 6.26
N ASP A 832 -5.67 21.52 7.28
CA ASP A 832 -5.87 22.86 7.88
C ASP A 832 -4.56 23.42 8.48
N LEU A 833 -3.78 22.57 9.16
CA LEU A 833 -2.44 22.93 9.62
C LEU A 833 -1.50 23.30 8.46
N PHE A 834 -1.50 22.49 7.40
CA PHE A 834 -0.65 22.72 6.24
C PHE A 834 -1.01 24.03 5.53
N GLU A 835 -2.30 24.29 5.33
CA GLU A 835 -2.81 25.56 4.79
C GLU A 835 -2.37 26.75 5.65
N HIS A 836 -2.60 26.70 6.97
CA HIS A 836 -2.20 27.75 7.89
C HIS A 836 -0.68 28.01 7.85
N LEU A 837 0.15 26.96 7.83
CA LEU A 837 1.60 27.09 7.73
C LEU A 837 2.03 27.77 6.41
N THR A 838 1.44 27.37 5.28
CA THR A 838 1.74 27.98 3.97
C THR A 838 1.24 29.41 3.85
N HIS A 839 0.15 29.74 4.55
CA HIS A 839 -0.38 31.09 4.65
C HIS A 839 0.58 32.00 5.43
N LEU A 840 1.06 31.56 6.60
CA LEU A 840 2.09 32.28 7.38
C LEU A 840 3.36 32.52 6.56
N ALA A 841 3.81 31.52 5.79
CA ALA A 841 4.96 31.66 4.90
C ALA A 841 4.74 32.71 3.80
N THR A 842 3.51 32.80 3.27
CA THR A 842 3.15 33.80 2.24
C THR A 842 3.09 35.22 2.82
N GLN A 843 2.51 35.40 4.01
CA GLN A 843 2.43 36.72 4.68
C GLN A 843 3.81 37.26 5.10
N ALA A 844 4.73 36.39 5.49
CA ALA A 844 6.07 36.79 5.92
C ALA A 844 6.90 37.41 4.78
N ASP A 845 6.68 36.97 3.53
CA ASP A 845 7.33 37.58 2.35
C ASP A 845 6.89 39.04 2.14
N ALA A 846 5.66 39.39 2.54
CA ALA A 846 5.11 40.74 2.42
C ALA A 846 5.55 41.71 3.53
N SER A 847 5.76 41.23 4.77
CA SER A 847 5.96 42.09 5.94
C SER A 847 7.35 42.03 6.59
N ARG A 848 8.19 41.02 6.30
CA ARG A 848 9.55 40.82 6.86
C ARG A 848 9.66 40.97 8.40
N THR A 849 8.58 40.77 9.14
CA THR A 849 8.58 40.87 10.61
C THR A 849 8.96 39.54 11.28
N ASP A 850 9.68 39.61 12.40
CA ASP A 850 9.98 38.49 13.31
C ASP A 850 8.70 37.99 14.02
N GLY A 851 7.79 37.37 13.27
CA GLY A 851 6.55 36.82 13.81
C GLY A 851 6.78 35.56 14.66
N ASP A 852 6.00 35.41 15.73
CA ASP A 852 5.94 34.20 16.55
C ASP A 852 4.96 33.19 15.93
N TRP A 853 5.44 32.39 14.98
CA TRP A 853 4.64 31.37 14.29
C TRP A 853 4.24 30.24 15.23
N MET A 854 5.08 29.94 16.24
CA MET A 854 4.76 28.96 17.27
C MET A 854 3.49 29.34 18.03
N ARG A 855 3.37 30.61 18.45
CA ARG A 855 2.19 31.13 19.15
C ARG A 855 0.93 30.95 18.31
N GLU A 856 0.97 31.33 17.04
CA GLU A 856 -0.17 31.23 16.13
C GLU A 856 -0.58 29.76 15.90
N LEU A 857 0.37 28.89 15.56
CA LEU A 857 0.06 27.49 15.30
C LEU A 857 -0.47 26.77 16.56
N LEU A 858 0.17 26.97 17.72
CA LEU A 858 -0.23 26.31 18.97
C LEU A 858 -1.58 26.82 19.51
N ALA A 859 -1.94 28.09 19.29
CA ALA A 859 -3.23 28.62 19.71
C ALA A 859 -4.41 28.08 18.88
N HIS A 860 -4.15 27.76 17.62
CA HIS A 860 -5.18 27.44 16.63
C HIS A 860 -5.33 25.94 16.36
N HIS A 861 -4.29 25.13 16.62
CA HIS A 861 -4.24 23.69 16.35
C HIS A 861 -4.05 22.88 17.65
N PRO A 862 -5.12 22.54 18.39
CA PRO A 862 -5.02 21.98 19.75
C PRO A 862 -4.40 20.57 19.82
N ASN A 863 -4.42 19.84 18.70
CA ASN A 863 -3.82 18.50 18.58
C ASN A 863 -2.42 18.54 17.97
N LEU A 864 -1.87 19.72 17.68
CA LEU A 864 -0.56 19.86 17.06
C LEU A 864 0.55 19.41 18.01
N ASN A 865 1.36 18.48 17.51
CA ASN A 865 2.66 18.17 18.06
C ASN A 865 3.75 18.92 17.28
N VAL A 866 4.48 19.80 17.96
CA VAL A 866 5.64 20.51 17.39
C VAL A 866 6.92 19.92 17.98
N GLY A 867 7.47 18.95 17.27
CA GLY A 867 8.67 18.22 17.65
C GLY A 867 9.96 18.92 17.24
N LEU A 868 10.80 19.33 18.18
CA LEU A 868 12.14 19.86 17.91
C LEU A 868 13.15 18.73 17.67
N ILE A 869 13.89 18.80 16.57
CA ILE A 869 15.04 17.95 16.30
C ILE A 869 16.29 18.78 16.64
N ASP A 870 16.87 18.57 17.81
CA ASP A 870 18.08 19.29 18.23
C ASP A 870 19.32 18.38 18.15
N ARG A 871 20.08 18.56 17.07
CA ARG A 871 21.39 17.96 16.84
C ARG A 871 21.41 16.43 16.85
N ALA A 872 20.48 15.79 16.16
CA ALA A 872 20.45 14.33 16.04
C ALA A 872 21.69 13.81 15.26
N PRO A 873 22.57 12.99 15.89
CA PRO A 873 23.76 12.45 15.23
C PRO A 873 23.43 11.35 14.22
N ARG A 874 24.14 11.39 13.09
CA ARG A 874 24.19 10.34 12.07
C ARG A 874 25.65 9.93 11.85
N LYS A 875 25.95 8.64 11.82
CA LYS A 875 27.30 8.13 11.59
C LYS A 875 27.25 6.99 10.58
N THR A 876 28.18 6.99 9.63
CA THR A 876 28.36 5.90 8.66
C THR A 876 29.84 5.61 8.53
N ILE A 877 30.21 4.34 8.62
CA ILE A 877 31.57 3.86 8.38
C ILE A 877 31.46 2.74 7.37
N GLY A 878 32.32 2.71 6.37
CA GLY A 878 32.27 1.67 5.35
C GLY A 878 33.58 1.45 4.62
N THR A 879 33.63 0.36 3.88
CA THR A 879 34.69 0.03 2.95
C THR A 879 34.13 -0.09 1.54
N GLU A 880 34.92 0.31 0.55
CA GLU A 880 34.56 0.26 -0.86
C GLU A 880 35.73 -0.32 -1.64
N SER A 881 35.51 -1.43 -2.33
CA SER A 881 36.47 -2.04 -3.25
C SER A 881 35.98 -1.87 -4.68
N ASN A 882 36.84 -1.43 -5.59
CA ASN A 882 36.49 -1.23 -6.99
C ASN A 882 37.52 -1.90 -7.88
N ILE A 883 37.06 -2.65 -8.88
CA ILE A 883 37.89 -3.24 -9.93
C ILE A 883 37.29 -2.83 -11.28
N SER A 884 38.05 -2.13 -12.12
CA SER A 884 37.56 -1.65 -13.41
C SER A 884 38.58 -1.82 -14.52
N VAL A 885 38.09 -1.99 -15.74
CA VAL A 885 38.84 -1.99 -16.99
C VAL A 885 38.46 -0.75 -17.77
N ALA A 886 39.44 -0.07 -18.34
CA ALA A 886 39.29 1.15 -19.11
C ALA A 886 39.82 0.93 -20.53
N ALA A 887 39.09 1.42 -21.53
CA ALA A 887 39.54 1.57 -22.90
C ALA A 887 39.55 3.05 -23.25
N LEU A 888 40.60 3.51 -23.93
CA LEU A 888 40.81 4.91 -24.26
C LEU A 888 41.21 5.08 -25.72
N LEU A 889 40.62 6.06 -26.38
CA LEU A 889 41.02 6.55 -27.70
C LEU A 889 41.38 8.04 -27.58
N ARG A 890 42.56 8.39 -28.09
CA ARG A 890 43.03 9.78 -28.18
C ARG A 890 43.35 10.12 -29.62
N ALA A 891 42.69 11.14 -30.15
CA ALA A 891 42.89 11.67 -31.49
C ALA A 891 43.16 13.17 -31.40
N ALA A 892 44.41 13.60 -31.61
CA ALA A 892 44.83 15.00 -31.45
C ALA A 892 44.41 15.60 -30.07
N CYS A 893 43.53 16.60 -30.05
CA CYS A 893 42.98 17.22 -28.84
C CYS A 893 41.77 16.49 -28.26
N PHE A 894 41.21 15.47 -28.94
CA PHE A 894 40.05 14.73 -28.46
C PHE A 894 40.47 13.46 -27.72
N ARG A 895 39.80 13.18 -26.61
CA ARG A 895 39.93 11.96 -25.81
C ARG A 895 38.55 11.39 -25.55
N ALA A 896 38.31 10.16 -25.99
CA ALA A 896 37.12 9.39 -25.68
C ALA A 896 37.53 8.10 -24.95
N GLY A 897 36.73 7.61 -24.02
CA GLY A 897 37.03 6.38 -23.32
C GLY A 897 35.84 5.81 -22.59
N GLY A 898 35.88 4.50 -22.40
CA GLY A 898 34.91 3.76 -21.60
C GLY A 898 35.60 3.07 -20.45
N THR A 899 34.93 3.01 -19.29
CA THR A 899 35.35 2.16 -18.17
C THR A 899 34.22 1.24 -17.77
N ALA A 900 34.47 -0.05 -17.61
CA ALA A 900 33.50 -0.99 -17.05
C ALA A 900 34.15 -1.72 -15.86
N GLY A 901 33.43 -1.87 -14.76
CA GLY A 901 34.00 -2.45 -13.55
C GLY A 901 32.97 -2.94 -12.54
N LEU A 902 33.46 -3.66 -11.55
CA LEU A 902 32.73 -4.14 -10.40
C LEU A 902 33.09 -3.29 -9.17
N LYS A 903 32.09 -2.75 -8.50
CA LYS A 903 32.23 -2.00 -7.26
C LYS A 903 31.49 -2.75 -6.15
N SER A 904 32.20 -3.13 -5.10
CA SER A 904 31.61 -3.68 -3.88
C SER A 904 31.75 -2.70 -2.73
N ARG A 905 30.71 -2.55 -1.93
CA ARG A 905 30.63 -1.61 -0.82
C ARG A 905 30.03 -2.31 0.40
N GLN A 906 30.66 -2.13 1.55
CA GLN A 906 30.16 -2.56 2.85
C GLN A 906 30.05 -1.33 3.75
N ASP A 907 28.87 -1.02 4.24
CA ASP A 907 28.61 0.09 5.14
C ASP A 907 27.98 -0.41 6.44
N ALA A 908 28.39 0.20 7.54
CA ALA A 908 27.70 0.19 8.81
C ALA A 908 27.30 1.63 9.15
N SER A 909 26.01 1.90 9.30
CA SER A 909 25.51 3.20 9.75
C SER A 909 24.72 3.08 11.03
N SER A 910 24.77 4.12 11.85
CA SER A 910 23.96 4.28 13.04
C SER A 910 23.47 5.70 13.15
N SER A 911 22.20 5.90 13.43
CA SER A 911 21.67 7.19 13.84
C SER A 911 20.88 7.05 15.13
N SER A 912 20.86 8.13 15.89
CA SER A 912 20.06 8.22 17.09
C SER A 912 19.58 9.65 17.22
N GLY A 913 18.35 9.86 17.63
CA GLY A 913 17.83 11.21 17.79
C GLY A 913 16.59 11.25 18.65
N VAL A 914 16.33 12.44 19.15
CA VAL A 914 15.10 12.77 19.87
C VAL A 914 14.39 13.84 19.06
N VAL A 915 13.11 13.59 18.78
CA VAL A 915 12.16 14.59 18.29
C VAL A 915 11.32 14.99 19.49
N ALA A 916 11.69 16.08 20.16
CA ALA A 916 11.13 16.49 21.45
C ALA A 916 9.84 17.30 21.25
N GLY A 917 8.71 16.80 21.76
CA GLY A 917 7.39 17.41 21.63
C GLY A 917 6.37 16.76 22.58
N ASN A 918 5.09 17.09 22.43
CA ASN A 918 3.99 16.45 23.17
C ASN A 918 3.97 14.92 22.98
N MET A 919 4.25 14.50 21.76
CA MET A 919 4.63 13.15 21.43
C MET A 919 6.12 13.18 21.10
N THR A 920 6.93 12.72 22.06
CA THR A 920 8.38 12.64 21.90
C THR A 920 8.72 11.31 21.23
N THR A 921 9.55 11.38 20.18
CA THR A 921 10.04 10.22 19.44
C THR A 921 11.53 10.07 19.70
N THR A 922 11.93 9.02 20.41
CA THR A 922 13.34 8.66 20.57
C THR A 922 13.63 7.49 19.65
N TYR A 923 14.42 7.72 18.60
CA TYR A 923 14.75 6.69 17.64
C TYR A 923 16.22 6.34 17.71
N ARG A 924 16.53 5.05 17.54
CA ARG A 924 17.86 4.51 17.29
C ARG A 924 17.76 3.58 16.10
N ASP A 925 18.63 3.76 15.12
CA ASP A 925 18.77 2.82 14.02
C ASP A 925 20.21 2.36 13.84
N SER A 926 20.34 1.15 13.31
CA SER A 926 21.62 0.59 12.91
C SER A 926 21.44 -0.20 11.62
N THR A 927 22.15 0.18 10.56
CA THR A 927 22.14 -0.49 9.26
C THR A 927 23.47 -1.19 9.05
N GLY A 928 23.43 -2.46 8.66
CA GLY A 928 24.54 -3.15 8.01
C GLY A 928 24.16 -3.45 6.57
N GLN A 929 24.93 -2.96 5.59
CA GLN A 929 24.64 -3.16 4.18
C GLN A 929 25.89 -3.53 3.38
N ASN A 930 25.75 -4.53 2.52
CA ASN A 930 26.71 -4.93 1.50
C ASN A 930 26.07 -4.83 0.11
N LYS A 931 26.66 -4.03 -0.78
CA LYS A 931 26.16 -3.78 -2.14
C LYS A 931 27.27 -4.01 -3.16
N THR A 932 26.95 -4.73 -4.23
CA THR A 932 27.86 -4.97 -5.36
C THR A 932 27.19 -4.56 -6.67
N ASP A 933 27.84 -3.65 -7.39
CA ASP A 933 27.37 -3.03 -8.62
C ASP A 933 28.33 -3.32 -9.78
N VAL A 934 27.81 -3.56 -10.98
CA VAL A 934 28.56 -3.34 -12.22
C VAL A 934 28.35 -1.89 -12.64
N VAL A 935 29.43 -1.16 -12.88
CA VAL A 935 29.38 0.22 -13.34
C VAL A 935 30.11 0.33 -14.67
N ALA A 936 29.39 0.78 -15.69
CA ALA A 936 29.95 1.21 -16.96
C ALA A 936 29.89 2.74 -17.05
N ARG A 937 30.95 3.38 -17.55
CA ARG A 937 31.02 4.81 -17.82
C ARG A 937 31.60 5.04 -19.20
N LEU A 938 31.09 6.04 -19.91
CA LEU A 938 31.56 6.47 -21.22
C LEU A 938 31.76 7.98 -21.16
N GLY A 939 32.99 8.43 -21.42
CA GLY A 939 33.37 9.83 -21.33
C GLY A 939 34.10 10.33 -22.57
N ALA A 940 33.83 11.59 -22.95
CA ALA A 940 34.56 12.30 -23.98
C ALA A 940 34.99 13.70 -23.48
N SER A 941 36.22 14.09 -23.78
CA SER A 941 36.84 15.34 -23.34
C SER A 941 37.75 15.93 -24.42
N VAL A 942 37.90 17.25 -24.42
CA VAL A 942 38.90 17.97 -25.24
C VAL A 942 40.04 18.40 -24.33
N GLN A 943 41.26 18.15 -24.75
CA GLN A 943 42.49 18.55 -24.08
C GLN A 943 43.12 19.72 -24.84
N SER A 944 43.35 20.82 -24.12
CA SER A 944 44.29 21.86 -24.50
C SER A 944 45.61 21.59 -23.80
N THR A 945 46.72 21.56 -24.53
CA THR A 945 48.06 21.36 -23.96
C THR A 945 48.89 22.61 -24.16
N VAL A 946 49.35 23.21 -23.06
CA VAL A 946 50.38 24.26 -23.08
C VAL A 946 51.74 23.57 -22.97
N HIS A 947 52.64 23.88 -23.91
CA HIS A 947 54.02 23.41 -23.88
C HIS A 947 54.90 24.51 -23.28
N GLU A 948 55.49 24.23 -22.11
CA GLU A 948 56.69 24.93 -21.63
C GLU A 948 57.81 23.91 -21.45
N ASP A 949 59.05 24.35 -21.63
CA ASP A 949 60.25 23.52 -21.68
C ASP A 949 60.22 22.33 -20.69
N LYS A 950 60.12 21.13 -21.27
CA LYS A 950 60.10 19.81 -20.60
C LYS A 950 58.87 19.49 -19.72
N ARG A 951 57.82 20.32 -19.65
CA ARG A 951 56.56 20.00 -18.94
C ARG A 951 55.33 20.30 -19.79
N GLN A 952 54.56 19.26 -20.11
CA GLN A 952 53.21 19.41 -20.69
C GLN A 952 52.19 19.64 -19.57
N LEU A 953 51.57 20.82 -19.55
CA LEU A 953 50.40 21.10 -18.72
C LEU A 953 49.15 21.02 -19.61
N GLY A 954 48.37 19.96 -19.40
CA GLY A 954 47.13 19.71 -20.15
C GLY A 954 45.90 20.10 -19.32
N LEU A 955 45.09 21.03 -19.84
CA LEU A 955 43.76 21.36 -19.33
C LEU A 955 42.73 20.58 -20.16
N SER A 956 41.98 19.69 -19.52
CA SER A 956 40.92 18.92 -20.18
C SER A 956 39.53 19.43 -19.78
N THR A 957 38.70 19.79 -20.75
CA THR A 957 37.28 20.06 -20.53
C THR A 957 36.46 18.86 -21.01
N GLY A 958 35.68 18.25 -20.10
CA GLY A 958 34.77 17.15 -20.42
C GLY A 958 33.50 17.69 -21.08
N PHE A 959 33.05 17.07 -22.17
CA PHE A 959 31.82 17.45 -22.88
C PHE A 959 30.67 16.45 -22.66
N PHE A 960 30.99 15.19 -22.34
CA PHE A 960 30.00 14.13 -22.13
C PHE A 960 30.56 13.09 -21.14
N ASP A 961 29.83 12.77 -20.08
CA ASP A 961 30.09 11.66 -19.17
C ASP A 961 28.75 10.95 -18.88
N LEU A 962 28.58 9.76 -19.43
CA LEU A 962 27.40 8.91 -19.22
C LEU A 962 27.82 7.72 -18.37
N SER A 963 27.18 7.51 -17.23
CA SER A 963 27.38 6.33 -16.41
C SER A 963 26.10 5.51 -16.28
N HIS A 964 26.25 4.20 -16.39
CA HIS A 964 25.20 3.23 -16.13
C HIS A 964 25.71 2.23 -15.09
N GLY A 965 25.02 2.17 -13.96
CA GLY A 965 25.28 1.19 -12.90
C GLY A 965 24.13 0.19 -12.82
N ARG A 966 24.44 -1.09 -12.77
CA ARG A 966 23.47 -2.16 -12.47
C ARG A 966 23.90 -2.89 -11.20
N GLU A 967 23.02 -2.87 -10.20
CA GLU A 967 23.19 -3.65 -8.99
C GLU A 967 23.12 -5.16 -9.30
N ILE A 968 24.12 -5.91 -8.85
CA ILE A 968 24.21 -7.37 -8.96
C ILE A 968 23.63 -8.02 -7.70
N ARG A 969 24.01 -7.47 -6.55
CA ARG A 969 23.65 -8.00 -5.24
C ARG A 969 23.58 -6.86 -4.24
N ALA A 970 22.44 -6.71 -3.59
CA ALA A 970 22.33 -5.96 -2.35
C ALA A 970 21.88 -6.91 -1.24
N LYS A 971 22.57 -6.82 -0.11
CA LYS A 971 22.16 -7.42 1.15
C LYS A 971 22.26 -6.35 2.21
N GLY A 972 21.24 -6.22 3.03
CA GLY A 972 21.30 -5.30 4.14
C GLY A 972 20.13 -5.49 5.06
N ARG A 973 20.41 -5.25 6.34
CA ARG A 973 19.41 -5.19 7.41
C ARG A 973 19.56 -3.87 8.13
N THR A 974 18.43 -3.21 8.39
CA THR A 974 18.39 -2.05 9.28
C THR A 974 17.51 -2.38 10.46
N HIS A 975 18.08 -2.34 11.66
CA HIS A 975 17.32 -2.42 12.91
C HIS A 975 16.90 -1.03 13.33
N PHE A 976 15.65 -0.88 13.71
CA PHE A 976 15.07 0.33 14.27
C PHE A 976 14.52 -0.02 15.65
N CYS A 977 14.73 0.90 16.59
CA CYS A 977 14.05 0.90 17.87
C CYS A 977 13.54 2.32 18.10
N THR A 978 12.22 2.50 18.12
CA THR A 978 11.58 3.79 18.31
C THR A 978 10.72 3.77 19.56
N VAL A 979 11.12 4.54 20.57
CA VAL A 979 10.32 4.76 21.78
C VAL A 979 9.45 5.98 21.56
N PHE A 980 8.14 5.78 21.58
CA PHE A 980 7.16 6.86 21.53
C PHE A 980 6.64 7.14 22.93
N THR A 981 6.71 8.40 23.33
CA THR A 981 6.14 8.84 24.61
C THR A 981 5.10 9.92 24.40
N PHE A 982 3.91 9.73 24.97
CA PHE A 982 2.86 10.74 25.02
C PHE A 982 2.74 11.23 26.45
N ASP A 983 2.72 12.55 26.64
CA ASP A 983 2.56 13.14 27.96
C ASP A 983 3.67 12.67 28.95
N ASP A 984 4.85 12.35 28.40
CA ASP A 984 6.04 11.69 28.99
C ASP A 984 5.91 10.23 29.43
N GLU A 985 4.78 9.57 29.15
CA GLU A 985 4.59 8.13 29.37
C GLU A 985 4.88 7.35 28.09
N ILE A 986 5.56 6.20 28.21
CA ILE A 986 5.76 5.30 27.08
C ILE A 986 4.42 4.76 26.59
N ASP A 987 4.21 4.85 25.28
CA ASP A 987 3.07 4.26 24.60
C ASP A 987 3.48 2.88 24.05
N PRO A 988 3.04 1.78 24.69
CA PRO A 988 3.46 0.43 24.29
C PRO A 988 2.97 0.05 22.89
N VAL A 989 1.78 0.53 22.51
CA VAL A 989 1.16 0.21 21.22
C VAL A 989 1.92 0.85 20.07
N ARG A 990 2.56 2.00 20.27
CA ARG A 990 3.30 2.71 19.20
C ARG A 990 4.79 2.49 19.28
N THR A 991 5.35 2.26 20.46
CA THR A 991 6.76 1.93 20.66
C THR A 991 7.09 0.67 19.89
N ASP A 992 8.02 0.79 18.96
CA ASP A 992 8.27 -0.22 17.96
C ASP A 992 9.74 -0.64 17.88
N ARG A 993 9.93 -1.89 17.48
CA ARG A 993 11.20 -2.47 17.07
C ARG A 993 10.98 -3.04 15.68
N ALA A 994 11.63 -2.46 14.68
CA ALA A 994 11.45 -2.88 13.29
C ALA A 994 12.76 -3.32 12.65
N ILE A 995 12.66 -4.20 11.65
CA ILE A 995 13.78 -4.65 10.84
C ILE A 995 13.44 -4.47 9.36
N ASP A 996 14.23 -3.67 8.64
CA ASP A 996 14.13 -3.47 7.18
C ASP A 996 15.10 -4.43 6.48
N PHE A 997 14.55 -5.26 5.58
CA PHE A 997 15.26 -6.25 4.81
C PHE A 997 15.32 -5.85 3.33
N GLN A 998 16.52 -5.97 2.76
CA GLN A 998 16.73 -5.88 1.31
C GLN A 998 16.59 -7.22 0.59
N SER A 999 16.54 -8.34 1.32
CA SER A 999 16.48 -9.69 0.75
C SER A 999 15.27 -10.46 1.28
N PHE A 1000 14.43 -10.97 0.37
CA PHE A 1000 13.26 -11.76 0.72
C PHE A 1000 13.60 -13.01 1.52
N LYS A 1001 14.70 -13.71 1.20
CA LYS A 1001 15.14 -14.90 1.94
C LYS A 1001 15.38 -14.60 3.43
N GLU A 1002 16.00 -13.45 3.72
CA GLU A 1002 16.31 -13.06 5.09
C GLU A 1002 15.06 -12.63 5.86
N PHE A 1003 14.13 -11.94 5.17
CA PHE A 1003 12.81 -11.62 5.69
C PHE A 1003 11.98 -12.87 5.99
N GLN A 1004 11.93 -13.82 5.05
CA GLN A 1004 11.20 -15.08 5.22
C GLN A 1004 11.74 -15.88 6.42
N GLN A 1005 13.06 -15.94 6.59
CA GLN A 1005 13.65 -16.61 7.73
C GLN A 1005 13.19 -16.00 9.06
N GLU A 1006 13.24 -14.66 9.19
CA GLU A 1006 12.78 -13.96 10.41
C GLU A 1006 11.30 -14.25 10.73
N VAL A 1007 10.44 -14.29 9.71
CA VAL A 1007 9.01 -14.59 9.87
C VAL A 1007 8.81 -16.07 10.26
N ARG A 1008 9.58 -16.99 9.67
CA ARG A 1008 9.50 -18.43 9.97
C ARG A 1008 10.03 -18.77 11.35
N ASP A 1009 11.07 -18.07 11.82
CA ASP A 1009 11.62 -18.24 13.16
C ASP A 1009 10.61 -17.86 14.27
N ASN A 1010 9.60 -17.04 13.93
CA ASN A 1010 8.54 -16.58 14.85
C ASN A 1010 7.13 -16.91 14.33
N TRP A 1011 6.98 -17.99 13.55
CA TRP A 1011 5.76 -18.31 12.81
C TRP A 1011 4.51 -18.31 13.69
N ASP A 1012 4.57 -19.03 14.81
CA ASP A 1012 3.44 -19.22 15.72
C ASP A 1012 2.96 -17.89 16.30
N ALA A 1013 3.89 -17.03 16.71
CA ALA A 1013 3.56 -15.70 17.22
C ALA A 1013 2.85 -14.84 16.15
N TRP A 1014 3.29 -14.91 14.89
CA TRP A 1014 2.65 -14.20 13.77
C TRP A 1014 1.25 -14.73 13.44
N VAL A 1015 1.06 -16.06 13.48
CA VAL A 1015 -0.26 -16.68 13.27
C VAL A 1015 -1.21 -16.29 14.40
N HIS A 1016 -0.75 -16.40 15.65
CA HIS A 1016 -1.54 -16.03 16.83
C HIS A 1016 -1.97 -14.56 16.80
N TYR A 1017 -1.06 -13.66 16.43
CA TYR A 1017 -1.38 -12.25 16.26
C TYR A 1017 -2.46 -12.00 15.19
N GLY A 1018 -2.52 -12.85 14.15
CA GLY A 1018 -3.51 -12.81 13.08
C GLY A 1018 -4.91 -13.28 13.47
N ILE A 1019 -5.03 -14.26 14.39
CA ILE A 1019 -6.30 -14.85 14.83
C ILE A 1019 -7.38 -13.82 15.21
N PRO A 1020 -7.13 -12.85 16.13
CA PRO A 1020 -8.14 -11.89 16.53
C PRO A 1020 -8.47 -10.85 15.44
N LYS A 1021 -7.74 -10.85 14.33
CA LYS A 1021 -7.94 -9.92 13.20
C LYS A 1021 -8.73 -10.55 12.05
N LEU A 1022 -9.04 -11.85 12.13
CA LEU A 1022 -9.94 -12.50 11.20
C LEU A 1022 -11.37 -12.01 11.39
N ALA A 1023 -12.16 -12.06 10.32
CA ALA A 1023 -13.58 -11.71 10.38
C ALA A 1023 -14.32 -12.60 11.39
N SER A 1024 -15.29 -12.03 12.11
CA SER A 1024 -16.08 -12.76 13.13
C SER A 1024 -16.86 -13.97 12.58
N GLN A 1025 -17.03 -14.04 11.25
CA GLN A 1025 -17.69 -15.12 10.52
C GLN A 1025 -16.83 -16.39 10.38
N VAL A 1026 -15.54 -16.33 10.71
CA VAL A 1026 -14.66 -17.52 10.71
C VAL A 1026 -14.93 -18.34 11.97
N ASP A 1027 -15.28 -19.62 11.76
CA ASP A 1027 -15.45 -20.61 12.82
C ASP A 1027 -14.24 -20.60 13.77
N GLU A 1028 -14.52 -20.59 15.06
CA GLU A 1028 -13.53 -20.42 16.14
C GLU A 1028 -12.42 -21.47 16.05
N ASN A 1029 -12.79 -22.72 15.73
CA ASN A 1029 -11.85 -23.83 15.56
C ASN A 1029 -10.97 -23.67 14.32
N MET A 1030 -11.45 -22.99 13.27
CA MET A 1030 -10.73 -22.80 12.00
C MET A 1030 -9.85 -21.55 11.97
N ARG A 1031 -9.96 -20.65 12.95
CA ARG A 1031 -9.25 -19.36 12.94
C ARG A 1031 -7.73 -19.51 12.84
N TYR A 1032 -7.14 -20.50 13.52
CA TYR A 1032 -5.71 -20.74 13.42
C TYR A 1032 -5.29 -21.07 11.98
N VAL A 1033 -5.91 -22.10 11.39
CA VAL A 1033 -5.60 -22.59 10.04
C VAL A 1033 -5.81 -21.49 8.99
N VAL A 1034 -6.86 -20.68 9.14
CA VAL A 1034 -7.13 -19.55 8.25
C VAL A 1034 -6.06 -18.46 8.39
N ALA A 1035 -5.67 -18.10 9.61
CA ALA A 1035 -4.62 -17.11 9.84
C ALA A 1035 -3.26 -17.58 9.28
N GLU A 1036 -2.92 -18.84 9.52
CA GLU A 1036 -1.73 -19.48 8.97
C GLU A 1036 -1.73 -19.45 7.44
N ARG A 1037 -2.83 -19.86 6.81
CA ARG A 1037 -2.94 -19.86 5.35
C ARG A 1037 -2.83 -18.46 4.75
N GLN A 1038 -3.40 -17.44 5.42
CA GLN A 1038 -3.28 -16.06 4.96
C GLN A 1038 -1.85 -15.52 5.09
N LEU A 1039 -1.13 -15.87 6.18
CA LEU A 1039 0.28 -15.54 6.34
C LEU A 1039 1.15 -16.22 5.27
N GLU A 1040 0.90 -17.49 4.96
CA GLU A 1040 1.58 -18.21 3.88
C GLU A 1040 1.35 -17.54 2.52
N ASN A 1041 0.08 -17.23 2.20
CA ASN A 1041 -0.28 -16.53 0.98
C ASN A 1041 0.41 -15.16 0.88
N PHE A 1042 0.56 -14.43 1.99
CA PHE A 1042 1.29 -13.17 2.01
C PHE A 1042 2.78 -13.37 1.68
N LEU A 1043 3.43 -14.41 2.23
CA LEU A 1043 4.82 -14.73 1.90
C LEU A 1043 4.99 -15.14 0.42
N GLU A 1044 4.08 -15.94 -0.12
CA GLU A 1044 4.09 -16.33 -1.54
C GLU A 1044 3.96 -15.10 -2.46
N GLN A 1045 3.03 -14.18 -2.14
CA GLN A 1045 2.84 -12.94 -2.88
C GLN A 1045 4.04 -12.00 -2.76
N ALA A 1046 4.65 -11.91 -1.57
CA ALA A 1046 5.83 -11.10 -1.35
C ALA A 1046 7.06 -11.63 -2.12
N ASP A 1047 7.25 -12.96 -2.21
CA ASP A 1047 8.30 -13.55 -3.06
C ASP A 1047 8.07 -13.19 -4.53
N ALA A 1048 6.85 -13.41 -5.04
CA ALA A 1048 6.50 -13.08 -6.42
C ALA A 1048 6.74 -11.60 -6.74
N PHE A 1049 6.33 -10.70 -5.84
CA PHE A 1049 6.51 -9.26 -6.02
C PHE A 1049 7.99 -8.85 -6.00
N THR A 1050 8.78 -9.35 -5.04
CA THR A 1050 10.21 -8.99 -4.89
C THR A 1050 11.06 -9.50 -6.05
N ARG A 1051 10.69 -10.62 -6.68
CA ARG A 1051 11.35 -11.13 -7.90
C ARG A 1051 11.16 -10.20 -9.09
N ILE A 1052 9.99 -9.57 -9.21
CA ILE A 1052 9.65 -8.69 -10.34
C ILE A 1052 10.09 -7.25 -10.05
N ASN A 1053 9.99 -6.80 -8.80
CA ASN A 1053 10.19 -5.42 -8.39
C ASN A 1053 11.45 -5.22 -7.56
N LYS A 1054 12.46 -4.61 -8.17
CA LYS A 1054 13.76 -4.33 -7.54
C LYS A 1054 13.72 -3.18 -6.53
N LEU A 1055 12.61 -2.46 -6.42
CA LEU A 1055 12.40 -1.40 -5.43
C LEU A 1055 11.75 -1.95 -4.15
N ALA A 1056 11.41 -3.25 -4.13
CA ALA A 1056 10.76 -3.88 -3.01
C ALA A 1056 11.70 -3.98 -1.80
N THR A 1057 11.23 -3.48 -0.65
CA THR A 1057 11.85 -3.69 0.66
C THR A 1057 10.81 -4.27 1.61
N MET A 1058 11.25 -5.09 2.55
CA MET A 1058 10.33 -5.78 3.48
C MET A 1058 10.64 -5.37 4.91
N TYR A 1059 9.61 -5.18 5.71
CA TYR A 1059 9.71 -4.79 7.11
C TYR A 1059 9.04 -5.83 7.99
N VAL A 1060 9.71 -6.19 9.07
CA VAL A 1060 9.12 -6.91 10.22
C VAL A 1060 9.05 -5.90 11.35
N ASP A 1061 7.89 -5.74 11.97
CA ASP A 1061 7.63 -4.75 13.01
C ASP A 1061 7.06 -5.43 14.25
N TYR A 1062 7.64 -5.12 15.40
CA TYR A 1062 7.22 -5.59 16.71
C TYR A 1062 6.85 -4.41 17.60
N THR A 1063 5.86 -4.58 18.49
CA THR A 1063 5.45 -3.57 19.46
C THR A 1063 5.77 -4.00 20.88
N LEU A 1064 5.89 -3.03 21.78
CA LEU A 1064 6.18 -3.28 23.18
C LEU A 1064 4.96 -3.86 23.90
N LYS A 1065 5.14 -4.93 24.67
CA LYS A 1065 4.10 -5.48 25.55
C LYS A 1065 3.67 -4.44 26.61
N PRO A 1066 2.37 -4.21 26.85
CA PRO A 1066 1.88 -3.16 27.74
C PRO A 1066 2.49 -3.18 29.16
N GLU A 1067 2.74 -4.36 29.70
CA GLU A 1067 3.27 -4.58 31.05
C GLU A 1067 4.69 -4.04 31.25
N ALA A 1068 5.46 -3.87 30.17
CA ALA A 1068 6.82 -3.37 30.24
C ALA A 1068 6.89 -1.84 30.37
N ALA A 1069 5.91 -1.10 29.86
CA ALA A 1069 5.94 0.36 29.79
C ALA A 1069 6.06 1.04 31.18
N PRO A 1070 5.29 0.65 32.22
CA PRO A 1070 5.43 1.27 33.54
C PRO A 1070 6.81 1.07 34.19
N ILE A 1071 7.45 -0.08 33.96
CA ILE A 1071 8.78 -0.40 34.49
C ILE A 1071 9.86 0.43 33.78
N LEU A 1072 9.78 0.53 32.46
CA LEU A 1072 10.66 1.39 31.67
C LEU A 1072 10.51 2.87 32.05
N ASP A 1073 9.29 3.35 32.28
CA ASP A 1073 9.03 4.70 32.76
C ASP A 1073 9.56 4.94 34.19
N ALA A 1074 9.51 3.92 35.06
CA ALA A 1074 10.12 4.01 36.39
C ALA A 1074 11.64 4.20 36.31
N LEU A 1075 12.33 3.46 35.44
CA LEU A 1075 13.77 3.63 35.21
C LEU A 1075 14.09 5.02 34.63
N ARG A 1076 13.27 5.51 33.68
CA ARG A 1076 13.39 6.88 33.16
C ARG A 1076 13.18 7.94 34.25
N ALA A 1077 12.25 7.72 35.18
CA ALA A 1077 12.01 8.60 36.31
C ALA A 1077 13.19 8.59 37.30
N GLU A 1078 13.70 7.42 37.67
CA GLU A 1078 14.89 7.28 38.52
C GLU A 1078 16.11 7.99 37.91
N ALA A 1079 16.38 7.80 36.60
CA ALA A 1079 17.44 8.50 35.90
C ALA A 1079 17.24 10.03 35.92
N SER A 1080 16.01 10.50 35.69
CA SER A 1080 15.70 11.94 35.72
C SER A 1080 15.94 12.56 37.10
N LEU A 1081 15.45 11.91 38.17
CA LEU A 1081 15.69 12.34 39.55
C LEU A 1081 17.17 12.24 39.93
N GLY A 1082 17.87 11.20 39.47
CA GLY A 1082 19.31 11.02 39.67
C GLY A 1082 20.12 12.17 39.11
N ARG A 1083 19.81 12.62 37.88
CA ARG A 1083 20.46 13.79 37.27
C ARG A 1083 20.23 15.06 38.09
N LYS A 1084 19.00 15.26 38.60
CA LYS A 1084 18.68 16.42 39.45
C LYS A 1084 19.38 16.39 40.81
N ALA A 1085 19.65 15.20 41.33
CA ALA A 1085 20.40 15.00 42.57
C ALA A 1085 21.93 15.01 42.37
N GLY A 1086 22.44 15.07 41.13
CA GLY A 1086 23.87 14.91 40.84
C GLY A 1086 24.42 13.49 41.10
N ARG A 1087 23.56 12.47 41.16
CA ARG A 1087 23.92 11.07 41.47
C ARG A 1087 24.17 10.28 40.18
N GLU A 1088 25.32 10.52 39.56
CA GLU A 1088 25.69 9.98 38.24
C GLU A 1088 25.70 8.44 38.18
N ASP A 1089 26.10 7.79 39.28
CA ASP A 1089 26.11 6.33 39.39
C ASP A 1089 24.71 5.72 39.28
N LEU A 1090 23.69 6.39 39.84
CA LEU A 1090 22.29 5.99 39.72
C LEU A 1090 21.77 6.23 38.31
N VAL A 1091 22.13 7.35 37.68
CA VAL A 1091 21.76 7.67 36.28
C VAL A 1091 22.29 6.58 35.34
N GLN A 1092 23.59 6.28 35.41
CA GLN A 1092 24.21 5.28 34.56
C GLN A 1092 23.67 3.86 34.80
N ARG A 1093 23.25 3.54 36.04
CA ARG A 1093 22.59 2.26 36.32
C ARG A 1093 21.21 2.20 35.69
N ALA A 1094 20.35 3.20 35.94
CA ALA A 1094 19.00 3.22 35.42
C ALA A 1094 18.95 3.28 33.88
N GLU A 1095 19.86 4.01 33.24
CA GLU A 1095 19.98 4.05 31.77
C GLU A 1095 20.45 2.71 31.20
N ARG A 1096 21.41 2.03 31.86
CA ARG A 1096 21.84 0.69 31.46
C ARG A 1096 20.72 -0.34 31.61
N ASP A 1097 20.05 -0.36 32.77
CA ASP A 1097 18.93 -1.26 33.02
C ASP A 1097 17.79 -1.01 32.00
N PHE A 1098 17.56 0.25 31.59
CA PHE A 1098 16.61 0.60 30.53
C PHE A 1098 17.05 0.05 29.16
N ASP A 1099 18.31 0.30 28.78
CA ASP A 1099 18.85 -0.16 27.49
C ASP A 1099 18.91 -1.69 27.41
N ASP A 1100 19.34 -2.37 28.48
CA ASP A 1100 19.38 -3.84 28.58
C ASP A 1100 17.96 -4.41 28.42
N LEU A 1101 16.99 -3.88 29.16
CA LEU A 1101 15.60 -4.31 29.08
C LEU A 1101 15.00 -4.11 27.68
N MET A 1102 15.31 -3.00 26.99
CA MET A 1102 14.84 -2.76 25.61
C MET A 1102 15.40 -3.75 24.59
N THR A 1103 16.52 -4.44 24.89
CA THR A 1103 17.09 -5.45 23.99
C THR A 1103 16.46 -6.84 24.14
N GLU A 1104 15.79 -7.10 25.27
CA GLU A 1104 15.18 -8.40 25.59
C GLU A 1104 14.06 -8.75 24.60
N PRO A 1105 14.13 -9.90 23.89
CA PRO A 1105 13.10 -10.31 22.94
C PRO A 1105 11.71 -10.46 23.56
N ALA A 1106 11.62 -10.96 24.80
CA ALA A 1106 10.36 -11.26 25.47
C ALA A 1106 9.47 -10.03 25.71
N LEU A 1107 10.03 -8.81 25.63
CA LEU A 1107 9.29 -7.54 25.75
C LEU A 1107 8.52 -7.16 24.49
N TRP A 1108 8.85 -7.79 23.37
CA TRP A 1108 8.31 -7.46 22.07
C TRP A 1108 7.30 -8.50 21.64
N GLU A 1109 6.25 -8.06 20.96
CA GLU A 1109 5.26 -8.94 20.34
C GLU A 1109 5.06 -8.56 18.86
N PRO A 1110 4.69 -9.51 17.99
CA PRO A 1110 4.44 -9.22 16.59
C PRO A 1110 3.43 -8.09 16.39
N ALA A 1111 3.68 -7.19 15.45
CA ALA A 1111 2.78 -6.07 15.17
C ALA A 1111 2.35 -6.00 13.70
N ILE A 1112 3.30 -5.99 12.76
CA ILE A 1112 2.97 -5.96 11.33
C ILE A 1112 4.14 -6.41 10.45
N LEU A 1113 3.83 -7.11 9.36
CA LEU A 1113 4.73 -7.34 8.25
C LEU A 1113 4.36 -6.40 7.11
N VAL A 1114 5.34 -5.75 6.48
CA VAL A 1114 5.06 -4.76 5.42
C VAL A 1114 5.97 -4.99 4.22
N LEU A 1115 5.39 -4.98 3.03
CA LEU A 1115 6.07 -4.91 1.76
C LEU A 1115 5.96 -3.47 1.22
N ARG A 1116 7.09 -2.84 0.89
CA ARG A 1116 7.15 -1.46 0.41
C ARG A 1116 7.91 -1.33 -0.89
N GLU A 1117 7.55 -0.34 -1.68
CA GLU A 1117 8.42 0.20 -2.73
C GLU A 1117 9.20 1.38 -2.16
N LYS A 1118 10.52 1.27 -2.09
CA LYS A 1118 11.40 2.32 -1.55
C LYS A 1118 12.51 2.61 -2.54
N THR A 1119 12.68 3.89 -2.88
CA THR A 1119 13.70 4.30 -3.84
C THR A 1119 14.17 5.72 -3.58
N ARG A 1120 15.31 6.06 -4.18
CA ARG A 1120 15.97 7.35 -4.10
C ARG A 1120 16.46 7.79 -5.47
N MET A 1121 16.30 9.06 -5.77
CA MET A 1121 16.86 9.74 -6.92
C MET A 1121 17.88 10.77 -6.45
N GLN A 1122 19.03 10.85 -7.14
CA GLN A 1122 20.06 11.84 -6.87
C GLN A 1122 20.58 12.40 -8.19
N VAL A 1123 20.55 13.73 -8.31
CA VAL A 1123 21.09 14.47 -9.45
C VAL A 1123 22.23 15.33 -8.94
N GLU A 1124 23.44 15.05 -9.39
CA GLU A 1124 24.65 15.78 -9.00
C GLU A 1124 24.99 16.85 -10.04
N ARG A 1125 25.29 18.07 -9.60
CA ARG A 1125 25.74 19.17 -10.47
C ARG A 1125 26.91 19.90 -9.84
N GLY A 1126 28.01 20.03 -10.56
CA GLY A 1126 29.16 20.81 -10.09
C GLY A 1126 30.49 20.25 -10.55
N ILE A 1127 31.55 20.62 -9.83
CA ILE A 1127 32.93 20.22 -10.10
C ILE A 1127 33.36 19.23 -9.02
N ASP A 1128 33.92 18.09 -9.41
CA ASP A 1128 34.57 17.11 -8.53
C ASP A 1128 35.91 16.69 -9.15
N LEU A 1129 36.94 17.51 -8.91
CA LEU A 1129 38.32 17.28 -9.36
C LEU A 1129 39.26 17.31 -8.14
N PHE A 1130 40.19 18.28 -8.06
CA PHE A 1130 40.97 18.53 -6.85
C PHE A 1130 40.15 19.24 -5.78
N VAL A 1131 39.30 20.16 -6.24
CA VAL A 1131 38.30 20.83 -5.43
C VAL A 1131 36.95 20.25 -5.82
N LYS A 1132 36.15 19.98 -4.80
CA LYS A 1132 34.77 19.56 -4.92
C LYS A 1132 33.87 20.73 -4.56
N VAL A 1133 33.02 21.15 -5.49
CA VAL A 1133 31.90 22.07 -5.26
C VAL A 1133 30.73 21.53 -6.03
N GLN A 1134 29.79 20.92 -5.32
CA GLN A 1134 28.60 20.29 -5.90
C GLN A 1134 27.33 20.85 -5.26
N ARG A 1135 26.28 20.88 -6.07
CA ARG A 1135 24.89 21.08 -5.70
C ARG A 1135 24.12 19.87 -6.17
N ASN A 1136 23.68 19.09 -5.21
CA ASN A 1136 22.99 17.84 -5.46
C ASN A 1136 21.52 18.02 -5.09
N ARG A 1137 20.65 17.44 -5.93
CA ARG A 1137 19.21 17.37 -5.68
C ARG A 1137 18.88 15.93 -5.38
N LEU A 1138 18.22 15.69 -4.26
CA LEU A 1138 17.92 14.36 -3.78
C LEU A 1138 16.42 14.26 -3.53
N ALA A 1139 15.85 13.12 -3.87
CA ALA A 1139 14.49 12.76 -3.54
C ALA A 1139 14.43 11.32 -3.07
N GLU A 1140 13.57 11.05 -2.10
CA GLU A 1140 13.29 9.71 -1.59
C GLU A 1140 11.77 9.54 -1.55
N SER A 1141 11.30 8.38 -2.01
CA SER A 1141 9.89 8.05 -1.99
C SER A 1141 9.69 6.63 -1.48
N GLN A 1142 8.63 6.44 -0.69
CA GLN A 1142 8.23 5.15 -0.15
C GLN A 1142 6.73 4.98 -0.28
N ARG A 1143 6.27 3.80 -0.71
CA ARG A 1143 4.87 3.40 -0.74
C ARG A 1143 4.68 2.01 -0.14
N THR A 1144 3.63 1.81 0.64
CA THR A 1144 3.22 0.45 1.06
C THR A 1144 2.48 -0.24 -0.08
N VAL A 1145 2.84 -1.50 -0.37
CA VAL A 1145 2.21 -2.30 -1.44
C VAL A 1145 1.54 -3.58 -0.95
N GLY A 1146 1.92 -4.06 0.23
CA GLY A 1146 1.29 -5.20 0.88
C GLY A 1146 1.60 -5.19 2.37
N GLN A 1147 0.74 -5.81 3.17
CA GLN A 1147 0.99 -6.00 4.60
C GLN A 1147 0.26 -7.23 5.15
N TRP A 1148 0.77 -7.73 6.27
CA TRP A 1148 0.11 -8.72 7.12
C TRP A 1148 0.12 -8.23 8.58
N VAL A 1149 -1.01 -8.16 9.28
CA VAL A 1149 -2.38 -8.52 8.83
C VAL A 1149 -2.93 -7.49 7.83
N GLN A 1150 -3.96 -7.87 7.06
CA GLN A 1150 -4.49 -7.15 5.89
C GLN A 1150 -4.54 -5.61 6.06
N TYR A 1151 -4.23 -4.92 4.95
CA TYR A 1151 -4.18 -3.46 4.86
C TYR A 1151 -5.48 -2.79 5.32
N GLU A 1152 -5.41 -2.04 6.43
CA GLU A 1152 -6.44 -1.09 6.83
C GLU A 1152 -6.22 0.20 6.02
N PRO A 1153 -7.07 0.51 5.03
CA PRO A 1153 -6.94 1.73 4.27
C PRO A 1153 -7.16 2.96 5.15
N VAL A 1154 -6.58 4.10 4.76
CA VAL A 1154 -6.92 5.38 5.39
C VAL A 1154 -8.39 5.68 5.08
N GLU A 1155 -9.24 5.74 6.10
CA GLU A 1155 -10.64 6.14 5.92
C GLU A 1155 -10.70 7.59 5.42
N ARG A 1156 -11.52 7.83 4.40
CA ARG A 1156 -11.66 9.15 3.75
C ARG A 1156 -13.10 9.61 3.82
N ALA A 1157 -13.28 10.93 3.82
CA ALA A 1157 -14.61 11.52 3.69
C ALA A 1157 -15.24 11.13 2.34
N ASP A 1158 -16.56 11.00 2.32
CA ASP A 1158 -17.30 10.61 1.11
C ASP A 1158 -17.07 11.61 -0.04
N PRO A 1159 -17.08 11.15 -1.31
CA PRO A 1159 -16.94 12.03 -2.47
C PRO A 1159 -17.95 13.19 -2.46
N GLY A 1160 -17.46 14.43 -2.31
CA GLY A 1160 -18.28 15.65 -2.23
C GLY A 1160 -18.38 16.25 -0.83
N GLN A 1161 -18.09 15.47 0.21
CA GLN A 1161 -17.72 15.98 1.52
C GLN A 1161 -16.22 16.30 1.46
N ARG A 1162 -15.85 17.41 0.84
CA ARG A 1162 -14.49 17.92 1.07
C ARG A 1162 -14.34 18.05 2.59
N PRO A 1163 -13.24 17.56 3.19
CA PRO A 1163 -12.81 18.13 4.45
C PRO A 1163 -12.52 19.60 4.13
N ALA A 1164 -13.54 20.45 4.23
CA ALA A 1164 -13.34 21.88 4.17
C ALA A 1164 -12.35 22.18 5.29
N PRO A 1165 -11.30 22.99 5.03
CA PRO A 1165 -10.45 23.42 6.12
C PRO A 1165 -11.37 23.97 7.21
N ALA A 1166 -11.11 23.56 8.45
CA ALA A 1166 -12.00 23.88 9.56
C ALA A 1166 -12.20 25.40 9.70
N ARG A 1167 -11.29 26.17 9.08
CA ARG A 1167 -11.28 27.62 9.02
C ARG A 1167 -10.85 28.06 7.62
N THR A 1168 -11.45 29.13 7.10
CA THR A 1168 -10.90 29.88 5.97
C THR A 1168 -9.93 30.92 6.52
N TRP A 1169 -8.65 30.82 6.16
CA TRP A 1169 -7.66 31.84 6.51
C TRP A 1169 -7.87 33.03 5.57
N PRO A 1170 -8.18 34.24 6.08
CA PRO A 1170 -8.52 35.37 5.22
C PRO A 1170 -7.35 35.71 4.30
N ASP A 1171 -7.59 35.79 3.00
CA ASP A 1171 -6.64 36.38 2.05
C ASP A 1171 -6.32 37.79 2.56
N GLY A 1172 -5.06 38.01 2.92
CA GLY A 1172 -4.60 39.33 3.35
C GLY A 1172 -5.00 40.36 2.31
N ALA A 1173 -5.65 41.44 2.74
CA ALA A 1173 -5.88 42.60 1.89
C ALA A 1173 -4.54 42.98 1.23
N ALA A 1174 -4.54 42.94 -0.10
CA ALA A 1174 -3.38 43.24 -0.95
C ALA A 1174 -2.82 44.65 -0.71
#